data_AF-A0A8D8M1H2-F1
#
_entry.id   AF-A0A8D8M1H2-F1
#
_cell.length_a   1.000
_cell.length_b   1.000
_cell.length_c   1.000
_cell.angle_alpha   90.00
_cell.angle_beta   90.00
_cell.angle_gamma   90.00
#
_symmetry.space_group_name_H-M   'P 1'
#
loop_
_entity.id
_entity.type
_entity.pdbx_description
1 polymer ?
#
loop_
_entity_poly.entity_id
_entity_poly.type
_entity_poly.pdbx_seq_one_letter_code
_entity_poly.pdbx_strand_id
1 'polypeptide(L)'
;NPRLVQFQNSIRFPNNRVDHKFTDTLYTNENLNLKAQFVWSPYIGELMYTTLYPLRTIERPPSMIVMGCGTYSMQQYNTTALDHVTEYATNLSRLVQSMDILSERKTRVIWNLQESVNEKTLSSEYEMITNQVIDAYNKAAIETLSHSDVTIWSSSRLIASGRLSDMRHGLFVHPKCLDIDVQLLLNVYCNDHMNFNDATCCATPEQHSSSQVVVYTAFLICIILTCILTLKQSVKFLYEEPTYAYIVISSLGKLGLILTYFYLCDRTNFFMKENKYYSQVSFWLPIGYVFVLGVFFTEDSRYIKILNRDQTDEWKGCMQLILVISHMTGARTQLSILNHMRIFASSYLFLSGFGHFYYMWHRPDSGLARYLQVLFRLNALTVLCCVAMNRPYQFYYFVPLVTFWFSLLYLVLQAPPRGNGTARYLYMGLKLLALSGLTAVLYISEVFFEKIFVTRPWKALFVTTDDDIHDWWMRWKLDRYSFLYGCVFSLCLILVQKFNLIDDNTYSNLFSTKLTLVSLFIALIALCLNSTFAMLCSEAECTELHSYTVIVPILSYIVIRNISGRLRTRYSSLFTGLGRISLELYITQSHIFTAADTHGILTLLPEYPVLNSLLTCFIFICVAHELHEIMLTLMPYCVPQDSKTALRNFLIFLFIFIPLGVSDGMF
;
A
#
# COMPACT_ATOMS: atom_id res chain seq x y z
N ASN A 1 9.08 19.26 -22.65
CA ASN A 1 9.50 18.19 -23.58
C ASN A 1 10.96 17.88 -23.36
N PRO A 2 11.29 16.91 -22.47
CA PRO A 2 12.67 16.49 -22.25
C PRO A 2 13.24 15.88 -23.53
N ARG A 3 14.29 16.51 -24.07
CA ARG A 3 15.18 15.90 -25.05
C ARG A 3 16.49 15.59 -24.33
N LEU A 4 16.87 14.32 -24.31
CA LEU A 4 18.12 13.85 -23.71
C LEU A 4 19.05 13.43 -24.84
N VAL A 5 20.26 13.98 -24.89
CA VAL A 5 21.29 13.54 -25.84
C VAL A 5 22.38 12.84 -25.04
N GLN A 6 22.59 11.56 -25.32
CA GLN A 6 23.54 10.73 -24.60
C GLN A 6 24.67 10.29 -25.54
N PHE A 7 25.90 10.61 -25.15
CA PHE A 7 27.12 10.04 -25.71
C PHE A 7 27.66 9.07 -24.66
N GLN A 8 27.54 7.77 -24.92
CA GLN A 8 28.08 6.72 -24.04
C GLN A 8 28.76 5.64 -24.88
N ASN A 9 29.75 4.96 -24.32
CA ASN A 9 30.50 3.92 -25.03
C ASN A 9 29.79 2.56 -25.13
N SER A 10 28.66 2.31 -24.46
CA SER A 10 27.93 1.05 -24.65
C SER A 10 26.54 1.00 -23.98
N ILE A 11 25.47 0.72 -24.75
CA ILE A 11 24.26 -0.01 -24.30
C ILE A 11 23.81 -0.99 -25.41
N ARG A 12 23.28 -2.13 -24.98
CA ARG A 12 23.07 -3.45 -25.62
C ARG A 12 21.96 -3.55 -26.68
N PHE A 13 22.05 -4.53 -27.59
CA PHE A 13 20.91 -5.27 -28.16
C PHE A 13 21.18 -6.79 -28.19
N PRO A 14 20.14 -7.66 -28.16
CA PRO A 14 20.29 -9.11 -28.13
C PRO A 14 20.46 -9.73 -29.52
N ASN A 15 21.10 -10.90 -29.53
CA ASN A 15 21.23 -11.88 -30.61
C ASN A 15 22.31 -11.67 -31.70
N ASN A 16 23.34 -12.51 -31.55
CA ASN A 16 24.06 -13.25 -32.58
C ASN A 16 24.75 -12.50 -33.74
N ARG A 17 26.08 -12.66 -33.72
CA ARG A 17 27.08 -12.48 -34.79
C ARG A 17 27.55 -11.04 -35.03
N VAL A 18 28.80 -10.83 -34.59
CA VAL A 18 29.95 -10.19 -35.27
C VAL A 18 29.60 -9.15 -36.34
N ASP A 19 30.16 -7.95 -36.16
CA ASP A 19 30.06 -6.72 -36.96
C ASP A 19 28.83 -5.83 -36.72
N HIS A 20 28.88 -5.00 -35.67
CA HIS A 20 27.93 -3.89 -35.50
C HIS A 20 28.66 -2.54 -35.50
N LYS A 21 28.50 -1.81 -36.61
CA LYS A 21 28.68 -0.35 -36.65
C LYS A 21 27.69 0.26 -35.65
N PHE A 22 28.19 1.01 -34.67
CA PHE A 22 27.34 1.76 -33.76
C PHE A 22 26.57 2.82 -34.56
N THR A 23 25.24 2.72 -34.61
CA THR A 23 24.36 3.70 -35.27
C THR A 23 23.69 4.60 -34.25
N ASP A 24 23.52 5.87 -34.58
CA ASP A 24 22.72 6.80 -33.78
C ASP A 24 21.29 6.24 -33.62
N THR A 25 20.80 6.17 -32.38
CA THR A 25 19.47 5.62 -32.07
C THR A 25 18.59 6.68 -31.42
N LEU A 26 17.34 6.77 -31.86
CA LEU A 26 16.32 7.64 -31.28
C LEU A 26 15.30 6.78 -30.54
N TYR A 27 15.16 7.01 -29.24
CA TYR A 27 14.12 6.42 -28.41
C TYR A 27 13.05 7.48 -28.10
N THR A 28 11.78 7.12 -28.29
CA THR A 28 10.64 7.97 -27.99
C THR A 28 9.63 7.23 -27.14
N ASN A 29 9.21 7.83 -26.03
CA ASN A 29 8.14 7.32 -25.18
C ASN A 29 7.01 8.37 -25.13
N GLU A 30 5.85 8.03 -25.69
CA GLU A 30 4.71 8.94 -25.82
C GLU A 30 4.04 9.22 -24.48
N ASN A 31 3.94 8.21 -23.60
CA ASN A 31 3.32 8.34 -22.28
C ASN A 31 4.09 9.33 -21.39
N LEU A 32 5.42 9.32 -21.48
CA LEU A 32 6.30 10.20 -20.72
C LEU A 32 6.70 11.47 -21.48
N ASN A 33 6.28 11.62 -22.74
CA ASN A 33 6.75 12.66 -23.66
C ASN A 33 8.30 12.79 -23.70
N LEU A 34 9.00 11.66 -23.55
CA LEU A 34 10.45 11.58 -23.47
C LEU A 34 11.05 11.27 -24.84
N LYS A 35 12.06 12.04 -25.25
CA LYS A 35 12.86 11.77 -26.44
C LYS A 35 14.33 11.65 -26.06
N ALA A 36 14.93 10.49 -26.24
CA ALA A 36 16.35 10.26 -26.01
C ALA A 36 17.05 9.96 -27.34
N GLN A 37 18.14 10.66 -27.62
CA GLN A 37 18.97 10.46 -28.80
C GLN A 37 20.36 10.02 -28.36
N PHE A 38 20.79 8.86 -28.84
CA PHE A 38 22.14 8.37 -28.66
C PHE A 38 22.99 8.79 -29.85
N VAL A 39 24.17 9.34 -29.56
CA VAL A 39 25.17 9.70 -30.58
C VAL A 39 26.47 9.00 -30.25
N TRP A 40 26.95 8.15 -31.16
CA TRP A 40 28.18 7.40 -30.94
C TRP A 40 29.41 8.23 -31.31
N SER A 41 30.35 8.39 -30.37
CA SER A 41 31.61 9.10 -30.64
C SER A 41 32.78 8.39 -29.95
N PRO A 42 33.71 7.78 -30.71
CA PRO A 42 34.83 7.01 -30.14
C PRO A 42 35.91 7.90 -29.50
N TYR A 43 35.99 9.18 -29.89
CA TYR A 43 36.98 10.13 -29.38
C TYR A 43 36.37 11.50 -29.14
N ILE A 44 36.98 12.26 -28.23
CA ILE A 44 36.71 13.69 -28.08
C ILE A 44 37.30 14.42 -29.28
N GLY A 45 36.47 14.78 -30.26
CA GLY A 45 36.92 15.36 -31.51
C GLY A 45 35.82 16.11 -32.28
N GLU A 46 36.02 16.23 -33.60
CA GLU A 46 35.19 17.04 -34.48
C GLU A 46 33.71 16.65 -34.46
N LEU A 47 33.37 15.36 -34.30
CA LEU A 47 31.99 14.89 -34.23
C LEU A 47 31.24 15.45 -32.99
N MET A 48 31.86 15.41 -31.81
CA MET A 48 31.25 15.98 -30.60
C MET A 48 31.10 17.50 -30.74
N TYR A 49 32.10 18.17 -31.30
CA TYR A 49 32.07 19.61 -31.54
C TYR A 49 30.95 19.99 -32.52
N THR A 50 30.87 19.34 -33.69
CA THR A 50 29.85 19.63 -34.72
C THR A 50 28.44 19.26 -34.26
N THR A 51 28.30 18.35 -33.30
CA THR A 51 27.00 18.02 -32.67
C THR A 51 26.58 19.07 -31.63
N LEU A 52 27.51 19.54 -30.79
CA LEU A 52 27.22 20.54 -29.75
C LEU A 52 27.07 21.96 -30.31
N TYR A 53 27.84 22.32 -31.33
CA TYR A 53 27.88 23.65 -31.93
C TYR A 53 26.49 24.19 -32.35
N PRO A 54 25.64 23.46 -33.09
CA PRO A 54 24.31 23.93 -33.50
C PRO A 54 23.31 23.99 -32.34
N LEU A 55 23.49 23.18 -31.28
CA LEU A 55 22.59 23.18 -30.12
C LEU A 55 22.64 24.52 -29.36
N ARG A 56 23.74 25.25 -29.47
CA ARG A 56 23.93 26.56 -28.84
C ARG A 56 22.98 27.63 -29.37
N THR A 57 22.51 27.52 -30.61
CA THR A 57 21.68 28.55 -31.26
C THR A 57 20.21 28.15 -31.45
N ILE A 58 19.86 26.88 -31.29
CA ILE A 58 18.47 26.39 -31.41
C ILE A 58 17.59 26.98 -30.31
N GLU A 59 16.35 27.38 -30.63
CA GLU A 59 15.41 27.99 -29.68
C GLU A 59 15.15 27.13 -28.43
N ARG A 60 15.04 25.82 -28.60
CA ARG A 60 14.80 24.85 -27.53
C ARG A 60 15.92 23.79 -27.50
N PRO A 61 17.01 24.03 -26.76
CA PRO A 61 18.08 23.05 -26.61
C PRO A 61 17.58 21.82 -25.81
N PRO A 62 18.32 20.70 -25.83
CA PRO A 62 18.02 19.54 -25.01
C PRO A 62 17.92 19.91 -23.53
N SER A 63 17.10 19.19 -22.77
CA SER A 63 16.96 19.46 -21.33
C SER A 63 18.12 18.86 -20.55
N MET A 64 18.72 17.78 -21.06
CA MET A 64 19.89 17.13 -20.48
C MET A 64 20.81 16.59 -21.58
N ILE A 65 22.12 16.72 -21.38
CA ILE A 65 23.15 16.14 -22.25
C ILE A 65 24.10 15.34 -21.36
N VAL A 66 24.21 14.04 -21.60
CA VAL A 66 25.14 13.15 -20.89
C VAL A 66 26.26 12.80 -21.84
N MET A 67 27.50 13.06 -21.46
CA MET A 67 28.68 12.79 -22.27
C MET A 67 29.67 11.92 -21.51
N GLY A 68 30.21 10.89 -22.16
CA GLY A 68 31.33 10.11 -21.64
C GLY A 68 32.13 9.53 -22.78
N CYS A 69 33.45 9.75 -22.76
CA CYS A 69 34.36 9.25 -23.77
C CYS A 69 35.74 9.00 -23.14
N GLY A 70 36.46 7.97 -23.61
CA GLY A 70 37.79 7.61 -23.12
C GLY A 70 38.19 6.15 -23.36
N THR A 71 37.25 5.20 -23.34
CA THR A 71 37.56 3.77 -23.46
C THR A 71 38.33 3.41 -24.74
N TYR A 72 37.94 3.98 -25.89
CA TYR A 72 38.57 3.65 -27.17
C TYR A 72 39.97 4.27 -27.32
N SER A 73 40.17 5.49 -26.80
CA SER A 73 41.51 6.09 -26.72
C SER A 73 42.46 5.30 -25.82
N MET A 74 41.94 4.58 -24.81
CA MET A 74 42.76 3.71 -23.95
C MET A 74 43.17 2.40 -24.65
N GLN A 75 42.37 1.89 -25.59
CA GLN A 75 42.63 0.60 -26.26
C GLN A 75 43.76 0.66 -27.29
N GLN A 76 44.03 1.84 -27.85
CA GLN A 76 44.92 1.95 -29.00
C GLN A 76 46.40 2.10 -28.65
N TYR A 77 46.75 2.31 -27.38
CA TYR A 77 48.11 2.76 -27.04
C TYR A 77 48.72 2.01 -25.85
N ASN A 78 49.94 1.50 -26.06
CA ASN A 78 50.65 0.61 -25.16
C ASN A 78 51.22 1.37 -23.95
N THR A 79 50.55 1.27 -22.79
CA THR A 79 50.96 1.46 -21.36
C THR A 79 51.96 2.54 -20.91
N THR A 80 52.50 3.38 -21.80
CA THR A 80 53.49 4.42 -21.46
C THR A 80 53.26 5.69 -22.27
N ALA A 81 52.33 6.55 -21.85
CA ALA A 81 52.33 7.94 -22.28
C ALA A 81 51.36 8.78 -21.42
N LEU A 82 51.94 9.51 -20.47
CA LEU A 82 51.29 10.66 -19.83
C LEU A 82 50.81 11.67 -20.90
N ASP A 83 51.47 11.70 -22.05
CA ASP A 83 51.18 12.57 -23.19
C ASP A 83 49.76 12.39 -23.73
N HIS A 84 49.19 11.18 -23.74
CA HIS A 84 47.83 10.96 -24.25
C HIS A 84 46.74 11.46 -23.30
N VAL A 85 47.00 11.43 -21.99
CA VAL A 85 46.11 12.04 -21.01
C VAL A 85 46.10 13.56 -21.19
N THR A 86 47.25 14.16 -21.52
CA THR A 86 47.33 15.60 -21.84
C THR A 86 46.64 15.95 -23.15
N GLU A 87 46.71 15.09 -24.17
CA GLU A 87 45.97 15.25 -25.43
C GLU A 87 44.46 15.16 -25.20
N TYR A 88 44.02 14.16 -24.43
CA TYR A 88 42.63 14.01 -24.01
C TYR A 88 42.12 15.25 -23.27
N ALA A 89 42.89 15.76 -22.30
CA ALA A 89 42.55 16.99 -21.57
C ALA A 89 42.48 18.21 -22.50
N THR A 90 43.39 18.32 -23.47
CA THR A 90 43.40 19.41 -24.45
C THR A 90 42.20 19.34 -25.40
N ASN A 91 41.78 18.15 -25.81
CA ASN A 91 40.60 18.00 -26.64
C ASN A 91 39.31 18.25 -25.85
N LEU A 92 39.26 17.85 -24.58
CA LEU A 92 38.14 18.12 -23.69
C LEU A 92 38.00 19.62 -23.40
N SER A 93 39.10 20.34 -23.20
CA SER A 93 39.09 21.78 -22.92
C SER A 93 38.49 22.60 -24.07
N ARG A 94 38.61 22.15 -25.32
CA ARG A 94 37.97 22.77 -26.49
C ARG A 94 36.44 22.70 -26.45
N LEU A 95 35.87 21.73 -25.75
CA LEU A 95 34.42 21.57 -25.63
C LEU A 95 33.82 22.40 -24.49
N VAL A 96 34.62 22.79 -23.49
CA VAL A 96 34.17 23.49 -22.27
C VAL A 96 33.31 24.70 -22.59
N GLN A 97 33.77 25.58 -23.48
CA GLN A 97 33.01 26.77 -23.88
C GLN A 97 31.62 26.41 -24.43
N SER A 98 31.49 25.33 -25.20
CA SER A 98 30.20 24.92 -25.74
C SER A 98 29.30 24.29 -24.67
N MET A 99 29.88 23.61 -23.69
CA MET A 99 29.15 23.05 -22.55
C MET A 99 28.62 24.16 -21.63
N ASP A 100 29.43 25.17 -21.33
CA ASP A 100 29.04 26.28 -20.44
C ASP A 100 27.90 27.11 -21.06
N ILE A 101 27.98 27.45 -22.35
CA ILE A 101 26.90 28.14 -23.07
C ILE A 101 25.59 27.34 -23.01
N LEU A 102 25.65 26.01 -23.08
CA LEU A 102 24.45 25.16 -22.95
C LEU A 102 23.92 25.15 -21.52
N SER A 103 24.81 25.13 -20.52
CA SER A 103 24.46 25.23 -19.10
C SER A 103 23.75 26.55 -18.77
N GLU A 104 24.27 27.68 -19.26
CA GLU A 104 23.64 29.00 -19.14
C GLU A 104 22.22 29.04 -19.71
N ARG A 105 21.96 28.26 -20.76
CA ARG A 105 20.64 28.11 -21.40
C ARG A 105 19.75 27.08 -20.71
N LYS A 106 20.07 26.68 -19.48
CA LYS A 106 19.35 25.72 -18.63
C LYS A 106 19.35 24.28 -19.18
N THR A 107 20.31 23.91 -20.02
CA THR A 107 20.55 22.51 -20.38
C THR A 107 21.48 21.89 -19.35
N ARG A 108 21.08 20.81 -18.69
CA ARG A 108 21.97 20.14 -17.74
C ARG A 108 23.03 19.33 -18.48
N VAL A 109 24.28 19.76 -18.42
CA VAL A 109 25.42 19.08 -19.05
C VAL A 109 26.12 18.22 -18.02
N ILE A 110 26.19 16.92 -18.28
CA ILE A 110 26.74 15.90 -17.36
C ILE A 110 27.91 15.19 -18.05
N TRP A 111 29.06 15.13 -17.37
CA TRP A 111 30.20 14.33 -17.80
C TRP A 111 30.27 13.03 -16.99
N ASN A 112 30.06 11.89 -17.65
CA ASN A 112 30.13 10.57 -17.05
C ASN A 112 31.58 10.09 -16.96
N LEU A 113 32.02 9.79 -15.74
CA LEU A 113 33.34 9.21 -15.52
C LEU A 113 33.39 7.78 -16.05
N GLN A 114 34.56 7.38 -16.55
CA GLN A 114 34.79 6.03 -17.03
C GLN A 114 34.73 5.03 -15.86
N GLU A 115 33.94 3.97 -16.05
CA GLU A 115 33.68 2.91 -15.08
C GLU A 115 34.94 2.06 -14.84
N SER A 116 35.08 1.50 -13.64
CA SER A 116 36.15 0.55 -13.34
C SER A 116 35.96 -0.77 -14.09
N VAL A 117 37.05 -1.42 -14.48
CA VAL A 117 37.05 -2.72 -15.18
C VAL A 117 37.51 -3.86 -14.29
N ASN A 118 37.03 -5.06 -14.55
CA ASN A 118 37.52 -6.27 -13.89
C ASN A 118 38.72 -6.85 -14.66
N GLU A 119 39.92 -6.45 -14.23
CA GLU A 119 41.20 -6.85 -14.84
C GLU A 119 41.40 -8.37 -14.93
N LYS A 120 40.73 -9.16 -14.07
CA LYS A 120 40.88 -10.62 -14.06
C LYS A 120 40.06 -11.33 -15.14
N THR A 121 39.01 -10.69 -15.64
CA THR A 121 38.03 -11.28 -16.59
C THR A 121 37.93 -10.52 -17.90
N LEU A 122 38.79 -9.52 -18.10
CA LEU A 122 38.95 -8.78 -19.34
C LEU A 122 39.34 -9.72 -20.48
N SER A 123 38.68 -9.58 -21.63
CA SER A 123 39.08 -10.28 -22.85
C SER A 123 40.41 -9.74 -23.38
N SER A 124 41.16 -10.57 -24.11
CA SER A 124 42.47 -10.20 -24.68
C SER A 124 42.44 -8.94 -25.55
N GLU A 125 41.29 -8.61 -26.14
CA GLU A 125 41.08 -7.38 -26.92
C GLU A 125 41.15 -6.09 -26.08
N TYR A 126 40.91 -6.18 -24.77
CA TYR A 126 40.78 -5.04 -23.86
C TYR A 126 41.80 -5.07 -22.72
N GLU A 127 42.79 -5.96 -22.78
CA GLU A 127 43.83 -6.14 -21.77
C GLU A 127 44.63 -4.85 -21.49
N MET A 128 44.70 -3.95 -22.48
CA MET A 128 45.37 -2.66 -22.36
C MET A 128 44.63 -1.65 -21.45
N ILE A 129 43.35 -1.87 -21.16
CA ILE A 129 42.55 -1.00 -20.28
C ILE A 129 42.74 -1.46 -18.83
N THR A 130 43.56 -0.74 -18.07
CA THR A 130 43.73 -0.98 -16.62
C THR A 130 43.01 0.10 -15.81
N ASN A 131 42.63 -0.22 -14.57
CA ASN A 131 41.99 0.77 -13.70
C ASN A 131 42.90 1.98 -13.43
N GLN A 132 44.22 1.79 -13.41
CA GLN A 132 45.17 2.88 -13.26
C GLN A 132 45.10 3.89 -14.42
N VAL A 133 44.95 3.41 -15.66
CA VAL A 133 44.80 4.27 -16.83
C VAL A 133 43.44 4.98 -16.81
N ILE A 134 42.37 4.26 -16.46
CA ILE A 134 41.03 4.83 -16.29
C ILE A 134 41.06 5.98 -15.26
N ASP A 135 41.77 5.79 -14.15
CA ASP A 135 41.89 6.79 -13.09
C ASP A 135 42.64 8.04 -13.55
N ALA A 136 43.68 7.87 -14.36
CA ALA A 136 44.40 8.99 -14.95
C ALA A 136 43.52 9.83 -15.89
N TYR A 137 42.73 9.18 -16.75
CA TYR A 137 41.78 9.88 -17.64
C TYR A 137 40.65 10.56 -16.86
N ASN A 138 40.08 9.88 -15.87
CA ASN A 138 39.02 10.46 -15.03
C ASN A 138 39.54 11.66 -14.24
N LYS A 139 40.76 11.57 -13.70
CA LYS A 139 41.41 12.70 -13.02
C LYS A 139 41.61 13.88 -13.97
N ALA A 140 42.08 13.63 -15.19
CA ALA A 140 42.23 14.67 -16.20
C ALA A 140 40.89 15.32 -16.59
N ALA A 141 39.81 14.53 -16.70
CA ALA A 141 38.48 15.06 -16.95
C ALA A 141 37.98 15.95 -15.79
N ILE A 142 38.16 15.51 -14.55
CA ILE A 142 37.78 16.28 -13.35
C ILE A 142 38.55 17.59 -13.28
N GLU A 143 39.87 17.55 -13.50
CA GLU A 143 40.71 18.76 -13.46
C GLU A 143 40.35 19.74 -14.57
N THR A 144 40.13 19.26 -15.80
CA THR A 144 39.78 20.09 -16.96
C THR A 144 38.41 20.75 -16.81
N LEU A 145 37.44 20.05 -16.20
CA LEU A 145 36.07 20.53 -16.01
C LEU A 145 35.83 21.18 -14.64
N SER A 146 36.86 21.30 -13.80
CA SER A 146 36.73 21.81 -12.43
C SER A 146 36.20 23.25 -12.33
N HIS A 147 36.42 24.04 -13.37
CA HIS A 147 36.04 25.45 -13.46
C HIS A 147 34.85 25.71 -14.40
N SER A 148 34.22 24.67 -14.93
CA SER A 148 33.05 24.77 -15.80
C SER A 148 31.75 24.50 -15.05
N ASP A 149 30.60 24.85 -15.64
CA ASP A 149 29.28 24.57 -15.06
C ASP A 149 28.83 23.12 -15.32
N VAL A 150 29.75 22.24 -15.72
CA VAL A 150 29.48 20.84 -16.07
C VAL A 150 29.41 19.98 -14.81
N THR A 151 28.37 19.17 -14.70
CA THR A 151 28.20 18.25 -13.57
C THR A 151 29.02 16.97 -13.81
N ILE A 152 29.96 16.66 -12.91
CA ILE A 152 30.69 15.38 -12.94
C ILE A 152 29.85 14.28 -12.31
N TRP A 153 29.61 13.20 -13.05
CA TRP A 153 28.85 12.04 -12.57
C TRP A 153 29.78 10.93 -12.08
N SER A 154 29.97 10.89 -10.76
CA SER A 154 30.85 9.91 -10.09
C SER A 154 30.12 8.67 -9.57
N SER A 155 28.81 8.75 -9.31
CA SER A 155 28.06 7.65 -8.70
C SER A 155 27.93 6.41 -9.60
N SER A 156 27.82 6.58 -10.92
CA SER A 156 27.77 5.46 -11.87
C SER A 156 29.01 4.56 -11.75
N ARG A 157 30.20 5.19 -11.68
CA ARG A 157 31.45 4.48 -11.41
C ARG A 157 31.46 3.73 -10.08
N LEU A 158 30.93 4.33 -9.00
CA LEU A 158 30.87 3.65 -7.69
C LEU A 158 29.97 2.42 -7.74
N ILE A 159 28.82 2.52 -8.42
CA ILE A 159 27.88 1.40 -8.61
C ILE A 159 28.57 0.25 -9.38
N ALA A 160 29.28 0.60 -10.46
CA ALA A 160 30.05 -0.36 -11.24
C ALA A 160 31.15 -1.04 -10.38
N SER A 161 31.90 -0.26 -9.58
CA SER A 161 32.98 -0.77 -8.73
C SER A 161 32.49 -1.73 -7.63
N GLY A 162 31.26 -1.55 -7.14
CA GLY A 162 30.65 -2.44 -6.15
C GLY A 162 30.22 -3.80 -6.71
N ARG A 163 30.22 -3.98 -8.04
CA ARG A 163 29.75 -5.20 -8.73
C ARG A 163 30.66 -5.65 -9.87
N LEU A 164 31.98 -5.54 -9.67
CA LEU A 164 32.99 -5.98 -10.65
C LEU A 164 32.87 -7.46 -11.06
N SER A 165 32.39 -8.33 -10.17
CA SER A 165 32.19 -9.76 -10.45
C SER A 165 31.13 -10.03 -11.53
N ASP A 166 30.16 -9.14 -11.66
CA ASP A 166 28.97 -9.34 -12.49
C ASP A 166 29.14 -8.72 -13.90
N MET A 167 30.30 -8.10 -14.16
CA MET A 167 30.62 -7.47 -15.44
C MET A 167 30.83 -8.50 -16.54
N ARG A 168 30.27 -8.22 -17.72
CA ARG A 168 30.41 -9.08 -18.89
C ARG A 168 31.71 -8.76 -19.62
N HIS A 169 32.54 -9.78 -19.86
CA HIS A 169 33.87 -9.64 -20.48
C HIS A 169 34.81 -8.67 -19.73
N GLY A 170 34.57 -8.47 -18.42
CA GLY A 170 35.35 -7.57 -17.57
C GLY A 170 35.24 -6.07 -17.88
N LEU A 171 34.49 -5.68 -18.91
CA LEU A 171 34.35 -4.29 -19.37
C LEU A 171 32.90 -3.78 -19.30
N PHE A 172 31.93 -4.57 -19.73
CA PHE A 172 30.55 -4.11 -19.86
C PHE A 172 29.79 -4.29 -18.56
N VAL A 173 29.20 -3.18 -18.09
CA VAL A 173 28.41 -3.15 -16.86
C VAL A 173 27.16 -4.01 -16.97
N HIS A 174 26.83 -4.69 -15.85
CA HIS A 174 25.66 -5.54 -15.76
C HIS A 174 24.37 -4.70 -15.90
N PRO A 175 23.32 -5.19 -16.60
CA PRO A 175 22.06 -4.45 -16.80
C PRO A 175 21.44 -3.86 -15.53
N LYS A 176 21.48 -4.60 -14.41
CA LYS A 176 21.00 -4.12 -13.10
C LYS A 176 21.67 -2.83 -12.61
N CYS A 177 22.91 -2.55 -13.00
CA CYS A 177 23.58 -1.30 -12.64
C CYS A 177 23.14 -0.17 -13.58
N LEU A 178 22.94 -0.46 -14.87
CA LEU A 178 22.36 0.49 -15.83
C LEU A 178 20.94 0.91 -15.42
N ASP A 179 20.14 -0.01 -14.87
CA ASP A 179 18.81 0.31 -14.35
C ASP A 179 18.88 1.36 -13.21
N ILE A 180 19.86 1.22 -12.32
CA ILE A 180 20.11 2.18 -11.22
C ILE A 180 20.60 3.51 -11.79
N ASP A 181 21.49 3.50 -12.78
CA ASP A 181 22.02 4.72 -13.41
C ASP A 181 20.93 5.50 -14.15
N VAL A 182 20.05 4.80 -14.87
CA VAL A 182 18.86 5.40 -15.50
C VAL A 182 17.95 6.01 -14.45
N GLN A 183 17.71 5.31 -13.34
CA GLN A 183 16.91 5.84 -12.24
C GLN A 183 17.53 7.12 -11.65
N LEU A 184 18.85 7.14 -11.45
CA LEU A 184 19.56 8.33 -10.96
C LEU A 184 19.45 9.51 -11.93
N LEU A 185 19.65 9.30 -13.24
CA LEU A 185 19.53 10.36 -14.24
C LEU A 185 18.11 10.93 -14.31
N LEU A 186 17.11 10.06 -14.27
CA LEU A 186 15.71 10.49 -14.23
C LEU A 186 15.41 11.28 -12.96
N ASN A 187 15.92 10.84 -11.80
CA ASN A 187 15.78 11.58 -10.55
C ASN A 187 16.45 12.96 -10.62
N VAL A 188 17.67 13.06 -11.18
CA VAL A 188 18.37 14.33 -11.38
C VAL A 188 17.59 15.29 -12.27
N TYR A 189 16.91 14.78 -13.30
CA TYR A 189 16.05 15.60 -14.17
C TYR A 189 14.76 16.04 -13.45
N CYS A 190 14.12 15.14 -12.72
CA CYS A 190 12.84 15.40 -12.08
C CYS A 190 12.93 16.26 -10.81
N ASN A 191 13.97 16.07 -9.99
CA ASN A 191 14.11 16.73 -8.69
C ASN A 191 14.31 18.25 -8.80
N ASP A 192 14.83 18.76 -9.92
CA ASP A 192 14.99 20.21 -10.13
C ASP A 192 13.65 20.93 -10.36
N HIS A 193 12.60 20.22 -10.77
CA HIS A 193 11.26 20.81 -10.96
C HIS A 193 10.36 20.67 -9.74
N MET A 194 10.82 19.92 -8.74
CA MET A 194 10.00 19.38 -7.68
C MET A 194 10.90 19.13 -6.48
N ASN A 195 10.90 20.07 -5.53
CA ASN A 195 11.80 20.11 -4.38
C ASN A 195 11.59 18.90 -3.43
N PHE A 196 12.11 17.71 -3.79
CA PHE A 196 11.84 16.45 -3.12
C PHE A 196 13.13 15.76 -2.68
N ASN A 197 13.44 15.84 -1.39
CA ASN A 197 14.24 14.82 -0.71
C ASN A 197 13.37 13.60 -0.37
N ASP A 198 12.46 13.20 -1.28
CA ASP A 198 11.24 12.49 -0.90
C ASP A 198 10.85 11.35 -1.85
N ALA A 199 10.04 10.40 -1.37
CA ALA A 199 9.62 9.21 -2.11
C ALA A 199 8.70 9.46 -3.34
N THR A 200 8.43 10.72 -3.69
CA THR A 200 7.48 11.16 -4.74
C THR A 200 8.14 11.65 -6.04
N CYS A 201 9.42 11.33 -6.25
CA CYS A 201 10.18 11.74 -7.42
C CYS A 201 9.47 11.43 -8.77
N CYS A 202 9.54 12.38 -9.71
CA CYS A 202 9.02 12.27 -11.09
C CYS A 202 7.49 12.12 -11.27
N ALA A 203 6.66 12.24 -10.23
CA ALA A 203 5.21 12.23 -10.39
C ALA A 203 4.66 13.67 -10.51
N THR A 204 3.98 13.99 -11.62
CA THR A 204 3.16 15.22 -11.67
C THR A 204 1.95 15.06 -10.75
N PRO A 205 1.52 16.11 -10.03
CA PRO A 205 0.32 16.02 -9.20
C PRO A 205 -0.87 15.65 -10.09
N GLU A 206 -1.65 14.66 -9.66
CA GLU A 206 -2.87 14.27 -10.39
C GLU A 206 -3.82 15.48 -10.49
N GLN A 207 -4.44 15.65 -11.67
CA GLN A 207 -5.41 16.72 -11.89
C GLN A 207 -6.66 16.48 -11.05
N HIS A 208 -7.23 17.55 -10.49
CA HIS A 208 -8.43 17.46 -9.66
C HIS A 208 -9.65 17.00 -10.47
N SER A 209 -10.40 16.04 -9.93
CA SER A 209 -11.65 15.58 -10.56
C SER A 209 -12.82 16.52 -10.26
N SER A 210 -13.85 16.48 -11.11
CA SER A 210 -15.05 17.31 -10.92
C SER A 210 -15.79 16.95 -9.62
N SER A 211 -15.84 15.65 -9.28
CA SER A 211 -16.40 15.17 -8.00
C SER A 211 -15.64 15.69 -6.79
N GLN A 212 -14.31 15.73 -6.83
CA GLN A 212 -13.49 16.31 -5.75
C GLN A 212 -13.85 17.78 -5.51
N VAL A 213 -13.94 18.58 -6.58
CA VAL A 213 -14.30 20.01 -6.46
C VAL A 213 -15.66 20.18 -5.78
N VAL A 214 -16.66 19.41 -6.20
CA VAL A 214 -18.02 19.47 -5.61
C VAL A 214 -17.99 19.08 -4.13
N VAL A 215 -17.32 17.98 -3.79
CA VAL A 215 -17.27 17.47 -2.41
C VAL A 215 -16.51 18.41 -1.47
N TYR A 216 -15.33 18.90 -1.87
CA TYR A 216 -14.59 19.85 -1.04
C TYR A 216 -15.30 21.20 -0.92
N THR A 217 -16.03 21.64 -1.94
CA THR A 217 -16.86 22.85 -1.84
C THR A 217 -18.00 22.65 -0.83
N ALA A 218 -18.68 21.50 -0.87
CA ALA A 218 -19.73 21.17 0.10
C ALA A 218 -19.17 21.10 1.53
N PHE A 219 -18.01 20.45 1.73
CA PHE A 219 -17.36 20.40 3.03
C PHE A 219 -16.89 21.77 3.52
N LEU A 220 -16.36 22.62 2.64
CA LEU A 220 -15.97 23.98 2.99
C LEU A 220 -17.17 24.80 3.49
N ILE A 221 -18.32 24.66 2.84
CA ILE A 221 -19.58 25.28 3.29
C ILE A 221 -19.96 24.73 4.68
N CYS A 222 -19.90 23.41 4.90
CA CYS A 222 -20.17 22.82 6.21
C CYS A 222 -19.21 23.31 7.29
N ILE A 223 -17.92 23.51 6.98
CA ILE A 223 -16.91 24.04 7.91
C ILE A 223 -17.26 25.48 8.30
N ILE A 224 -17.54 26.35 7.32
CA ILE A 224 -17.91 27.74 7.56
C ILE A 224 -19.20 27.81 8.40
N LEU A 225 -20.22 27.02 8.04
CA LEU A 225 -21.46 26.94 8.81
C LEU A 225 -21.22 26.43 10.23
N THR A 226 -20.32 25.46 10.40
CA THR A 226 -19.92 24.97 11.73
C THR A 226 -19.31 26.10 12.55
N CYS A 227 -18.37 26.88 11.99
CA CYS A 227 -17.77 28.03 12.66
C CYS A 227 -18.81 29.09 13.06
N ILE A 228 -19.76 29.40 12.17
CA ILE A 228 -20.84 30.36 12.46
C ILE A 228 -21.74 29.85 13.59
N LEU A 229 -22.13 28.57 13.52
CA LEU A 229 -23.02 27.98 14.52
C LEU A 229 -22.32 27.81 15.87
N THR A 230 -21.04 27.42 15.91
CA THR A 230 -20.27 27.35 17.16
C THR A 230 -20.08 28.71 17.80
N LEU A 231 -19.85 29.77 17.02
CA LEU A 231 -19.80 31.16 17.53
C LEU A 231 -21.17 31.62 18.05
N LYS A 232 -22.26 31.28 17.36
CA LYS A 232 -23.62 31.59 17.83
C LYS A 232 -23.98 30.81 19.09
N GLN A 233 -23.50 29.57 19.20
CA GLN A 233 -23.82 28.67 20.28
C GLN A 233 -22.92 28.90 21.51
N SER A 234 -21.67 29.35 21.36
CA SER A 234 -20.83 29.76 22.49
C SER A 234 -21.43 30.95 23.25
N VAL A 235 -22.19 31.81 22.56
CA VAL A 235 -22.96 32.92 23.17
C VAL A 235 -24.23 32.41 23.89
N LYS A 236 -24.81 31.28 23.45
CA LYS A 236 -26.06 30.69 23.99
C LYS A 236 -25.85 29.47 24.91
N PHE A 237 -24.61 29.01 25.09
CA PHE A 237 -24.23 27.71 25.65
C PHE A 237 -24.72 27.47 27.09
N LEU A 238 -25.12 28.52 27.80
CA LEU A 238 -25.57 28.46 29.19
C LEU A 238 -27.02 28.00 29.37
N TYR A 239 -27.86 27.91 28.33
CA TYR A 239 -29.31 27.70 28.51
C TYR A 239 -30.05 26.75 27.55
N GLU A 240 -29.51 26.35 26.40
CA GLU A 240 -30.26 25.55 25.39
C GLU A 240 -29.51 24.29 24.93
N GLU A 241 -30.24 23.17 24.78
CA GLU A 241 -29.69 21.94 24.17
C GLU A 241 -29.36 22.14 22.68
N PRO A 242 -28.30 21.48 22.17
CA PRO A 242 -27.89 21.59 20.78
C PRO A 242 -28.98 21.13 19.82
N THR A 243 -29.32 21.98 18.84
CA THR A 243 -30.28 21.63 17.79
C THR A 243 -29.75 20.50 16.90
N TYR A 244 -30.62 19.61 16.41
CA TYR A 244 -30.24 18.54 15.47
C TYR A 244 -29.42 19.02 14.26
N ALA A 245 -29.78 20.17 13.70
CA ALA A 245 -29.04 20.79 12.60
C ALA A 245 -27.59 21.12 12.96
N TYR A 246 -27.34 21.59 14.19
CA TYR A 246 -25.98 21.86 14.67
C TYR A 246 -25.15 20.58 14.75
N ILE A 247 -25.73 19.50 15.31
CA ILE A 247 -25.04 18.21 15.44
C ILE A 247 -24.61 17.71 14.06
N VAL A 248 -25.54 17.66 13.09
CA VAL A 248 -25.25 17.17 11.74
C VAL A 248 -24.23 18.06 11.01
N ILE A 249 -24.43 19.38 11.01
CA ILE A 249 -23.53 20.32 10.32
C ILE A 249 -22.13 20.29 10.94
N SER A 250 -22.04 20.27 12.28
CA SER A 250 -20.75 20.19 12.98
C SER A 250 -20.04 18.87 12.71
N SER A 251 -20.75 17.74 12.72
CA SER A 251 -20.18 16.43 12.34
C SER A 251 -19.66 16.43 10.90
N LEU A 252 -20.41 17.00 9.95
CA LEU A 252 -19.98 17.11 8.55
C LEU A 252 -18.81 18.08 8.37
N GLY A 253 -18.78 19.19 9.14
CA GLY A 253 -17.65 20.12 9.14
C GLY A 253 -16.37 19.49 9.68
N LYS A 254 -16.45 18.77 10.80
CA LYS A 254 -15.32 17.98 11.35
C LYS A 254 -14.84 16.93 10.35
N LEU A 255 -15.77 16.19 9.73
CA LEU A 255 -15.45 15.21 8.68
C LEU A 255 -14.73 15.86 7.49
N GLY A 256 -15.20 17.03 7.05
CA GLY A 256 -14.57 17.80 5.98
C GLY A 256 -13.14 18.22 6.30
N LEU A 257 -12.87 18.65 7.55
CA LEU A 257 -11.52 18.96 8.01
C LEU A 257 -10.60 17.74 7.99
N ILE A 258 -11.10 16.58 8.45
CA ILE A 258 -10.33 15.33 8.47
C ILE A 258 -10.03 14.86 7.04
N LEU A 259 -11.01 14.89 6.13
CA LEU A 259 -10.79 14.50 4.73
C LEU A 259 -9.85 15.48 4.01
N THR A 260 -9.92 16.78 4.31
CA THR A 260 -8.96 17.77 3.82
C THR A 260 -7.56 17.47 4.35
N TYR A 261 -7.42 17.08 5.61
CA TYR A 261 -6.15 16.64 6.17
C TYR A 261 -5.59 15.40 5.44
N PHE A 262 -6.42 14.39 5.14
CA PHE A 262 -5.99 13.24 4.33
C PHE A 262 -5.50 13.64 2.95
N TYR A 263 -6.19 14.59 2.32
CA TYR A 263 -5.82 15.10 1.01
C TYR A 263 -4.45 15.79 1.04
N LEU A 264 -4.22 16.62 2.06
CA LEU A 264 -2.95 17.31 2.26
C LEU A 264 -1.81 16.31 2.51
N CYS A 265 -2.01 15.29 3.35
CA CYS A 265 -0.99 14.29 3.66
C CYS A 265 -0.62 13.41 2.46
N ASP A 266 -1.61 12.95 1.70
CA ASP A 266 -1.40 11.92 0.68
C ASP A 266 -1.17 12.52 -0.71
N ARG A 267 -2.03 13.47 -1.14
CA ARG A 267 -2.10 13.97 -2.51
C ARG A 267 -1.27 15.22 -2.76
N THR A 268 -0.92 15.96 -1.73
CA THR A 268 -0.03 17.13 -1.86
C THR A 268 1.38 16.80 -1.41
N ASN A 269 2.32 17.65 -1.79
CA ASN A 269 3.70 17.59 -1.29
C ASN A 269 3.92 18.58 -0.14
N PHE A 270 2.85 18.95 0.56
CA PHE A 270 2.92 19.85 1.71
C PHE A 270 3.74 19.22 2.85
N PHE A 271 3.60 17.91 3.05
CA PHE A 271 4.40 17.13 3.99
C PHE A 271 5.38 16.23 3.24
N MET A 272 6.54 16.01 3.86
CA MET A 272 7.57 15.08 3.40
C MET A 272 7.12 13.62 3.62
N LYS A 273 7.58 12.70 2.78
CA LYS A 273 7.28 11.27 2.64
C LYS A 273 8.57 10.42 2.52
N GLU A 274 9.02 9.89 3.66
CA GLU A 274 10.04 8.84 3.85
C GLU A 274 9.89 7.64 2.88
N ASN A 275 10.98 7.11 2.30
CA ASN A 275 10.98 5.76 1.75
C ASN A 275 10.91 4.72 2.88
N LYS A 276 10.22 3.60 2.65
CA LYS A 276 10.09 2.51 3.63
C LYS A 276 11.36 1.66 3.68
N TYR A 277 11.93 1.50 4.87
CA TYR A 277 13.05 0.59 5.09
C TYR A 277 12.70 -0.44 6.16
N TYR A 278 12.83 -1.72 5.80
CA TYR A 278 12.61 -2.81 6.74
C TYR A 278 13.86 -3.06 7.59
N SER A 279 13.66 -3.10 8.91
CA SER A 279 14.64 -3.55 9.89
C SER A 279 13.94 -4.42 10.93
N GLN A 280 14.59 -5.52 11.33
CA GLN A 280 14.03 -6.45 12.33
C GLN A 280 13.78 -5.75 13.67
N VAL A 281 14.70 -4.87 14.09
CA VAL A 281 14.57 -4.14 15.37
C VAL A 281 13.40 -3.18 15.31
N SER A 282 13.29 -2.41 14.21
CA SER A 282 12.20 -1.45 14.02
C SER A 282 10.82 -2.11 13.94
N PHE A 283 10.74 -3.38 13.53
CA PHE A 283 9.49 -4.14 13.50
C PHE A 283 9.14 -4.78 14.86
N TRP A 284 10.07 -5.50 15.48
CA TRP A 284 9.77 -6.27 16.71
C TRP A 284 9.71 -5.42 17.98
N LEU A 285 10.47 -4.33 18.06
CA LEU A 285 10.52 -3.48 19.26
C LEU A 285 9.16 -2.81 19.54
N PRO A 286 8.48 -2.15 18.58
CA PRO A 286 7.14 -1.59 18.82
C PRO A 286 6.11 -2.65 19.18
N ILE A 287 6.16 -3.83 18.54
CA ILE A 287 5.26 -4.96 18.87
C ILE A 287 5.45 -5.39 20.32
N GLY A 288 6.70 -5.59 20.75
CA GLY A 288 7.02 -5.95 22.13
C GLY A 288 6.54 -4.89 23.13
N TYR A 289 6.77 -3.61 22.84
CA TYR A 289 6.35 -2.50 23.68
C TYR A 289 4.83 -2.46 23.86
N VAL A 290 4.06 -2.52 22.77
CA VAL A 290 2.60 -2.43 22.88
C VAL A 290 2.00 -3.71 23.47
N PHE A 291 2.61 -4.88 23.28
CA PHE A 291 2.17 -6.10 23.96
C PHE A 291 2.36 -5.99 25.48
N VAL A 292 3.49 -5.45 25.93
CA VAL A 292 3.74 -5.17 27.36
C VAL A 292 2.69 -4.20 27.91
N LEU A 293 2.42 -3.09 27.21
CA LEU A 293 1.35 -2.17 27.59
C LEU A 293 -0.01 -2.88 27.65
N GLY A 294 -0.34 -3.69 26.65
CA GLY A 294 -1.60 -4.45 26.60
C GLY A 294 -1.80 -5.36 27.81
N VAL A 295 -0.73 -5.99 28.30
CA VAL A 295 -0.76 -6.83 29.52
C VAL A 295 -0.98 -5.98 30.78
N PHE A 296 -0.39 -4.79 30.88
CA PHE A 296 -0.60 -3.89 32.02
C PHE A 296 -2.04 -3.37 32.12
N PHE A 297 -2.69 -3.10 30.99
CA PHE A 297 -4.09 -2.64 30.92
C PHE A 297 -5.11 -3.80 30.88
N THR A 298 -4.95 -4.81 31.73
CA THR A 298 -5.89 -5.96 31.79
C THR A 298 -7.01 -5.71 32.80
N GLU A 299 -8.26 -5.90 32.37
CA GLU A 299 -9.48 -5.78 33.18
C GLU A 299 -10.30 -7.09 33.19
N ASP A 300 -11.19 -7.25 34.17
CA ASP A 300 -12.11 -8.38 34.24
C ASP A 300 -13.39 -8.08 33.42
N SER A 301 -13.78 -9.00 32.53
CA SER A 301 -15.00 -8.90 31.72
C SER A 301 -16.24 -9.29 32.52
N ARG A 302 -17.35 -8.62 32.21
CA ARG A 302 -18.69 -8.97 32.72
C ARG A 302 -19.30 -10.18 32.01
N TYR A 303 -18.73 -10.58 30.87
CA TYR A 303 -19.23 -11.66 30.03
C TYR A 303 -18.36 -12.90 30.18
N ILE A 304 -18.99 -14.03 30.51
CA ILE A 304 -18.30 -15.32 30.74
C ILE A 304 -18.41 -16.31 29.57
N LYS A 305 -19.26 -16.01 28.58
CA LYS A 305 -19.46 -16.87 27.40
C LYS A 305 -18.22 -16.90 26.51
N ILE A 306 -18.06 -18.00 25.77
CA ILE A 306 -16.97 -18.14 24.79
C ILE A 306 -17.04 -17.01 23.76
N LEU A 307 -15.87 -16.43 23.46
CA LEU A 307 -15.69 -15.42 22.42
C LEU A 307 -16.66 -14.24 22.64
N ASN A 308 -16.62 -13.70 23.86
CA ASN A 308 -17.41 -12.55 24.25
C ASN A 308 -17.03 -11.30 23.44
N ARG A 309 -17.86 -10.27 23.51
CA ARG A 309 -17.63 -9.03 22.75
C ARG A 309 -16.26 -8.41 23.06
N ASP A 310 -15.91 -8.32 24.34
CA ASP A 310 -14.66 -7.70 24.78
C ASP A 310 -13.43 -8.43 24.20
N GLN A 311 -13.43 -9.76 24.17
CA GLN A 311 -12.39 -10.60 23.56
C GLN A 311 -12.35 -10.47 22.04
N THR A 312 -13.50 -10.39 21.37
CA THR A 312 -13.50 -10.20 19.91
C THR A 312 -12.93 -8.83 19.54
N ASP A 313 -13.26 -7.79 20.30
CA ASP A 313 -12.74 -6.44 20.08
C ASP A 313 -11.24 -6.38 20.48
N GLU A 314 -10.83 -7.00 21.58
CA GLU A 314 -9.41 -7.16 21.95
C GLU A 314 -8.60 -7.83 20.84
N TRP A 315 -9.11 -8.95 20.30
CA TRP A 315 -8.42 -9.68 19.23
C TRP A 315 -8.28 -8.82 17.97
N LYS A 316 -9.35 -8.11 17.57
CA LYS A 316 -9.28 -7.14 16.47
C LYS A 316 -8.24 -6.06 16.74
N GLY A 317 -8.27 -5.39 17.89
CA GLY A 317 -7.32 -4.31 18.20
C GLY A 317 -5.87 -4.77 18.15
N CYS A 318 -5.58 -5.95 18.71
CA CYS A 318 -4.25 -6.56 18.65
C CYS A 318 -3.81 -6.83 17.20
N MET A 319 -4.68 -7.45 16.39
CA MET A 319 -4.40 -7.70 14.97
C MET A 319 -4.23 -6.39 14.17
N GLN A 320 -5.09 -5.40 14.40
CA GLN A 320 -5.03 -4.11 13.69
C GLN A 320 -3.70 -3.41 13.93
N LEU A 321 -3.26 -3.39 15.18
CA LEU A 321 -2.03 -2.73 15.55
C LEU A 321 -0.82 -3.41 14.88
N ILE A 322 -0.76 -4.75 14.89
CA ILE A 322 0.32 -5.48 14.22
C ILE A 322 0.32 -5.21 12.71
N LEU A 323 -0.87 -5.15 12.09
CA LEU A 323 -1.00 -4.77 10.68
C LEU A 323 -0.49 -3.35 10.44
N VAL A 324 -0.87 -2.37 11.26
CA VAL A 324 -0.41 -0.97 11.12
C VAL A 324 1.12 -0.87 11.24
N ILE A 325 1.70 -1.47 12.29
CA ILE A 325 3.17 -1.48 12.51
C ILE A 325 3.88 -2.06 11.29
N SER A 326 3.38 -3.18 10.76
CA SER A 326 3.95 -3.80 9.56
C SER A 326 3.95 -2.86 8.34
N HIS A 327 2.83 -2.18 8.09
CA HIS A 327 2.70 -1.28 6.93
C HIS A 327 3.63 -0.06 7.06
N MET A 328 3.86 0.40 8.30
CA MET A 328 4.82 1.46 8.62
C MET A 328 6.26 1.01 8.38
N THR A 329 6.66 -0.16 8.88
CA THR A 329 8.05 -0.62 8.80
C THR A 329 8.41 -1.30 7.46
N GLY A 330 7.49 -1.32 6.49
CA GLY A 330 7.71 -2.00 5.21
C GLY A 330 7.91 -3.52 5.33
N ALA A 331 7.44 -4.14 6.42
CA ALA A 331 7.70 -5.56 6.72
C ALA A 331 7.01 -6.54 5.74
N ARG A 332 6.17 -6.02 4.84
CA ARG A 332 5.50 -6.77 3.77
C ARG A 332 6.48 -7.38 2.75
N THR A 333 7.68 -6.84 2.62
CA THR A 333 8.74 -7.39 1.75
C THR A 333 9.28 -8.73 2.24
N GLN A 334 9.14 -9.01 3.54
CA GLN A 334 9.51 -10.31 4.10
C GLN A 334 8.35 -11.29 4.00
N LEU A 335 8.51 -12.34 3.19
CA LEU A 335 7.46 -13.33 2.91
C LEU A 335 6.87 -13.97 4.18
N SER A 336 7.72 -14.30 5.16
CA SER A 336 7.30 -14.90 6.43
C SER A 336 6.31 -14.01 7.19
N ILE A 337 6.56 -12.71 7.24
CA ILE A 337 5.72 -11.75 7.95
C ILE A 337 4.43 -11.51 7.14
N LEU A 338 4.55 -11.39 5.81
CA LEU A 338 3.41 -11.27 4.91
C LEU A 338 2.41 -12.42 5.09
N ASN A 339 2.88 -13.67 5.20
CA ASN A 339 2.02 -14.83 5.41
C ASN A 339 1.24 -14.76 6.74
N HIS A 340 1.88 -14.29 7.83
CA HIS A 340 1.19 -14.09 9.11
C HIS A 340 0.15 -12.95 9.04
N MET A 341 0.44 -11.88 8.30
CA MET A 341 -0.56 -10.83 8.05
C MET A 341 -1.77 -11.33 7.27
N ARG A 342 -1.57 -12.24 6.30
CA ARG A 342 -2.67 -12.89 5.58
C ARG A 342 -3.55 -13.69 6.56
N ILE A 343 -2.96 -14.40 7.52
CA ILE A 343 -3.71 -15.11 8.57
C ILE A 343 -4.52 -14.13 9.44
N PHE A 344 -3.97 -12.96 9.79
CA PHE A 344 -4.72 -11.94 10.53
C PHE A 344 -5.89 -11.37 9.71
N ALA A 345 -5.71 -11.09 8.42
CA ALA A 345 -6.79 -10.63 7.54
C ALA A 345 -7.93 -11.67 7.44
N SER A 346 -7.61 -12.96 7.32
CA SER A 346 -8.61 -14.03 7.35
C SER A 346 -9.28 -14.19 8.71
N SER A 347 -8.54 -14.00 9.81
CA SER A 347 -9.08 -14.02 11.18
C SER A 347 -10.11 -12.91 11.39
N TYR A 348 -9.90 -11.75 10.78
CA TYR A 348 -10.87 -10.66 10.74
C TYR A 348 -12.16 -11.02 9.99
N LEU A 349 -12.05 -11.67 8.83
CA LEU A 349 -13.20 -12.16 8.08
C LEU A 349 -13.96 -13.25 8.85
N PHE A 350 -13.23 -14.15 9.50
CA PHE A 350 -13.80 -15.16 10.40
C PHE A 350 -14.59 -14.51 11.54
N LEU A 351 -14.01 -13.53 12.22
CA LEU A 351 -14.68 -12.79 13.30
C LEU A 351 -15.93 -12.05 12.82
N SER A 352 -15.88 -11.50 11.60
CA SER A 352 -17.03 -10.84 10.98
C SER A 352 -18.14 -11.85 10.68
N GLY A 353 -17.82 -12.99 10.08
CA GLY A 353 -18.77 -14.07 9.82
C GLY A 353 -19.39 -14.62 11.11
N PHE A 354 -18.56 -14.90 12.12
CA PHE A 354 -19.00 -15.34 13.44
C PHE A 354 -19.96 -14.33 14.10
N GLY A 355 -19.53 -13.07 14.23
CA GLY A 355 -20.30 -12.04 14.94
C GLY A 355 -21.61 -11.71 14.26
N HIS A 356 -21.63 -11.56 12.93
CA HIS A 356 -22.84 -11.26 12.18
C HIS A 356 -23.82 -12.45 12.18
N PHE A 357 -23.34 -13.68 12.00
CA PHE A 357 -24.19 -14.86 12.06
C PHE A 357 -24.78 -15.05 13.46
N TYR A 358 -23.94 -15.02 14.51
CA TYR A 358 -24.37 -15.22 15.89
C TYR A 358 -25.43 -14.20 16.31
N TYR A 359 -25.24 -12.93 15.95
CA TYR A 359 -26.19 -11.85 16.23
C TYR A 359 -27.53 -12.07 15.51
N MET A 360 -27.52 -12.31 14.20
CA MET A 360 -28.75 -12.50 13.42
C MET A 360 -29.49 -13.79 13.77
N TRP A 361 -28.78 -14.83 14.23
CA TRP A 361 -29.42 -16.06 14.68
C TRP A 361 -30.32 -15.84 15.89
N HIS A 362 -29.83 -15.06 16.87
CA HIS A 362 -30.55 -14.75 18.11
C HIS A 362 -31.55 -13.61 17.97
N ARG A 363 -31.35 -12.70 17.01
CA ARG A 363 -32.28 -11.60 16.71
C ARG A 363 -32.88 -11.75 15.30
N PRO A 364 -33.98 -12.52 15.16
CA PRO A 364 -34.62 -12.77 13.87
C PRO A 364 -35.28 -11.53 13.25
N ASP A 365 -35.45 -10.43 14.01
CA ASP A 365 -35.97 -9.14 13.53
C ASP A 365 -34.96 -8.35 12.67
N SER A 366 -34.01 -9.04 12.02
CA SER A 366 -33.05 -8.42 11.10
C SER A 366 -33.74 -8.02 9.80
N GLY A 367 -34.58 -6.98 9.88
CA GLY A 367 -35.20 -6.33 8.73
C GLY A 367 -34.19 -5.55 7.90
N LEU A 368 -34.63 -5.10 6.73
CA LEU A 368 -33.82 -4.37 5.75
C LEU A 368 -33.07 -3.17 6.35
N ALA A 369 -33.69 -2.44 7.29
CA ALA A 369 -33.07 -1.29 7.96
C ALA A 369 -31.78 -1.68 8.68
N ARG A 370 -31.74 -2.84 9.35
CA ARG A 370 -30.53 -3.30 10.05
C ARG A 370 -29.42 -3.68 9.09
N TYR A 371 -29.77 -4.30 7.96
CA TYR A 371 -28.82 -4.58 6.88
C TYR A 371 -28.19 -3.29 6.35
N LEU A 372 -29.01 -2.28 6.04
CA LEU A 372 -28.54 -0.97 5.59
C LEU A 372 -27.67 -0.24 6.64
N GLN A 373 -27.97 -0.37 7.93
CA GLN A 373 -27.14 0.21 9.00
C GLN A 373 -25.75 -0.43 9.07
N VAL A 374 -25.67 -1.76 8.90
CA VAL A 374 -24.38 -2.46 8.87
C VAL A 374 -23.61 -2.08 7.61
N LEU A 375 -24.28 -2.00 6.45
CA LEU A 375 -23.66 -1.51 5.21
C LEU A 375 -23.13 -0.08 5.37
N PHE A 376 -23.88 0.81 5.99
CA PHE A 376 -23.42 2.18 6.26
C PHE A 376 -22.17 2.16 7.15
N ARG A 377 -22.19 1.41 8.26
CA ARG A 377 -21.03 1.31 9.16
C ARG A 377 -19.77 0.79 8.46
N LEU A 378 -19.91 -0.19 7.56
CA LEU A 378 -18.77 -0.78 6.86
C LEU A 378 -18.24 0.14 5.75
N ASN A 379 -19.11 0.79 4.99
CA ASN A 379 -18.74 1.38 3.71
C ASN A 379 -18.72 2.92 3.70
N ALA A 380 -19.42 3.60 4.61
CA ALA A 380 -19.62 5.06 4.52
C ALA A 380 -18.30 5.84 4.49
N LEU A 381 -17.39 5.55 5.42
CA LEU A 381 -16.08 6.20 5.46
C LEU A 381 -15.25 5.91 4.19
N THR A 382 -15.22 4.66 3.76
CA THR A 382 -14.49 4.24 2.54
C THR A 382 -15.01 4.97 1.30
N VAL A 383 -16.33 5.02 1.12
CA VAL A 383 -16.98 5.69 0.00
C VAL A 383 -16.67 7.19 -0.01
N LEU A 384 -16.68 7.83 1.16
CA LEU A 384 -16.31 9.24 1.30
C LEU A 384 -14.83 9.47 0.96
N CYS A 385 -13.93 8.59 1.42
CA CYS A 385 -12.52 8.64 1.05
C CYS A 385 -12.30 8.42 -0.45
N CYS A 386 -13.02 7.49 -1.08
CA CYS A 386 -12.91 7.26 -2.53
C CYS A 386 -13.20 8.53 -3.32
N VAL A 387 -14.26 9.28 -2.99
CA VAL A 387 -14.58 10.54 -3.68
C VAL A 387 -13.60 11.65 -3.32
N ALA A 388 -13.27 11.79 -2.05
CA ALA A 388 -12.35 12.82 -1.59
C ALA A 388 -10.93 12.65 -2.15
N MET A 389 -10.50 11.41 -2.40
CA MET A 389 -9.15 11.06 -2.86
C MET A 389 -9.06 10.68 -4.34
N ASN A 390 -10.19 10.60 -5.05
CA ASN A 390 -10.28 10.11 -6.44
C ASN A 390 -9.60 8.75 -6.64
N ARG A 391 -9.99 7.77 -5.82
CA ARG A 391 -9.47 6.39 -5.89
C ARG A 391 -10.61 5.38 -6.01
N PRO A 392 -10.40 4.28 -6.78
CA PRO A 392 -11.42 3.26 -6.95
C PRO A 392 -11.71 2.56 -5.63
N TYR A 393 -12.92 2.01 -5.50
CA TYR A 393 -13.37 1.35 -4.28
C TYR A 393 -12.47 0.16 -3.88
N GLN A 394 -11.86 -0.50 -4.86
CA GLN A 394 -10.92 -1.61 -4.66
C GLN A 394 -9.61 -1.22 -3.96
N PHE A 395 -9.24 0.07 -3.92
CA PHE A 395 -8.07 0.53 -3.14
C PHE A 395 -8.18 0.09 -1.67
N TYR A 396 -9.41 0.08 -1.12
CA TYR A 396 -9.70 -0.38 0.23
C TYR A 396 -10.22 -1.82 0.26
N TYR A 397 -9.64 -2.72 -0.54
CA TYR A 397 -10.12 -4.09 -0.85
C TYR A 397 -10.79 -4.88 0.28
N PHE A 398 -10.31 -4.73 1.52
CA PHE A 398 -10.87 -5.42 2.68
C PHE A 398 -12.34 -5.06 2.95
N VAL A 399 -12.72 -3.80 2.76
CA VAL A 399 -14.09 -3.31 2.98
C VAL A 399 -15.09 -3.87 1.95
N PRO A 400 -14.84 -3.79 0.62
CA PRO A 400 -15.63 -4.51 -0.38
C PRO A 400 -15.76 -6.00 -0.07
N LEU A 401 -14.68 -6.65 0.36
CA LEU A 401 -14.66 -8.09 0.65
C LEU A 401 -15.58 -8.47 1.82
N VAL A 402 -15.49 -7.76 2.95
CA VAL A 402 -16.38 -7.98 4.12
C VAL A 402 -17.84 -7.71 3.74
N THR A 403 -18.09 -6.62 3.00
CA THR A 403 -19.43 -6.23 2.55
C THR A 403 -20.04 -7.28 1.63
N PHE A 404 -19.26 -7.83 0.69
CA PHE A 404 -19.68 -8.92 -0.19
C PHE A 404 -20.13 -10.14 0.61
N TRP A 405 -19.28 -10.64 1.51
CA TRP A 405 -19.60 -11.83 2.31
C TRP A 405 -20.76 -11.62 3.28
N PHE A 406 -20.84 -10.45 3.90
CA PHE A 406 -21.97 -10.09 4.76
C PHE A 406 -23.29 -10.03 3.98
N SER A 407 -23.29 -9.45 2.79
CA SER A 407 -24.47 -9.38 1.92
C SER A 407 -24.94 -10.77 1.50
N LEU A 408 -23.99 -11.64 1.13
CA LEU A 408 -24.26 -13.02 0.78
C LEU A 408 -24.85 -13.82 1.96
N LEU A 409 -24.30 -13.65 3.17
CA LEU A 409 -24.84 -14.23 4.39
C LEU A 409 -26.28 -13.76 4.66
N TYR A 410 -26.54 -12.46 4.54
CA TYR A 410 -27.88 -11.90 4.71
C TYR A 410 -28.88 -12.54 3.74
N LEU A 411 -28.52 -12.68 2.46
CA LEU A 411 -29.36 -13.35 1.45
C LEU A 411 -29.64 -14.81 1.83
N VAL A 412 -28.62 -15.56 2.26
CA VAL A 412 -28.74 -16.97 2.66
C VAL A 412 -29.66 -17.15 3.88
N LEU A 413 -29.56 -16.26 4.86
CA LEU A 413 -30.45 -16.27 6.03
C LEU A 413 -31.90 -15.96 5.66
N GLN A 414 -32.11 -15.02 4.74
CA GLN A 414 -33.46 -14.63 4.32
C GLN A 414 -34.12 -15.63 3.37
N ALA A 415 -33.34 -16.37 2.57
CA ALA A 415 -33.85 -17.35 1.61
C ALA A 415 -34.72 -18.43 2.30
N PRO A 416 -35.82 -18.91 1.68
CA PRO A 416 -36.54 -20.08 2.17
C PRO A 416 -35.74 -21.38 1.92
N PRO A 417 -35.93 -22.47 2.69
CA PRO A 417 -36.82 -22.63 3.85
C PRO A 417 -36.17 -22.11 5.14
N ARG A 418 -37.00 -21.53 6.05
CA ARG A 418 -36.53 -21.02 7.36
C ARG A 418 -36.56 -22.06 8.48
N GLY A 419 -37.40 -23.09 8.36
CA GLY A 419 -37.50 -24.21 9.31
C GLY A 419 -37.89 -23.83 10.73
N ASN A 420 -38.54 -24.75 11.42
CA ASN A 420 -38.85 -24.60 12.85
C ASN A 420 -38.10 -25.67 13.67
N GLY A 421 -37.77 -25.36 14.92
CA GLY A 421 -37.14 -26.30 15.85
C GLY A 421 -35.80 -26.86 15.35
N THR A 422 -35.66 -28.18 15.31
CA THR A 422 -34.44 -28.89 14.85
C THR A 422 -34.20 -28.73 13.36
N ALA A 423 -35.26 -28.63 12.55
CA ALA A 423 -35.15 -28.45 11.10
C ALA A 423 -34.46 -27.13 10.72
N ARG A 424 -34.59 -26.08 11.55
CA ARG A 424 -33.88 -24.80 11.37
C ARG A 424 -32.35 -24.97 11.32
N TYR A 425 -31.80 -25.84 12.17
CA TYR A 425 -30.36 -26.11 12.21
C TYR A 425 -29.91 -26.91 10.99
N LEU A 426 -30.69 -27.93 10.60
CA LEU A 426 -30.40 -28.75 9.42
C LEU A 426 -30.43 -27.91 8.14
N TYR A 427 -31.49 -27.12 7.92
CA TYR A 427 -31.58 -26.27 6.74
C TYR A 427 -30.48 -25.21 6.71
N MET A 428 -30.08 -24.67 7.86
CA MET A 428 -28.95 -23.74 7.89
C MET A 428 -27.63 -24.43 7.52
N GLY A 429 -27.38 -25.65 8.01
CA GLY A 429 -26.23 -26.46 7.61
C GLY A 429 -26.21 -26.74 6.11
N LEU A 430 -27.35 -27.14 5.53
CA LEU A 430 -27.50 -27.36 4.10
C LEU A 430 -27.27 -26.07 3.28
N LYS A 431 -27.76 -24.93 3.76
CA LYS A 431 -27.54 -23.62 3.13
C LYS A 431 -26.06 -23.21 3.14
N LEU A 432 -25.35 -23.40 4.26
CA LEU A 432 -23.91 -23.13 4.34
C LEU A 432 -23.12 -24.09 3.43
N LEU A 433 -23.54 -25.35 3.33
CA LEU A 433 -22.94 -26.32 2.41
C LEU A 433 -23.16 -25.88 0.95
N ALA A 434 -24.39 -25.50 0.59
CA ALA A 434 -24.69 -24.97 -0.74
C ALA A 434 -23.87 -23.72 -1.07
N LEU A 435 -23.67 -22.83 -0.08
CA LEU A 435 -22.86 -21.64 -0.21
C LEU A 435 -21.37 -21.95 -0.42
N SER A 436 -20.85 -22.94 0.30
CA SER A 436 -19.48 -23.43 0.09
C SER A 436 -19.30 -24.07 -1.29
N GLY A 437 -20.32 -24.80 -1.78
CA GLY A 437 -20.34 -25.33 -3.14
C GLY A 437 -20.36 -24.24 -4.21
N LEU A 438 -21.19 -23.20 -4.05
CA LEU A 438 -21.21 -22.04 -4.94
C LEU A 438 -19.83 -21.35 -4.98
N THR A 439 -19.19 -21.21 -3.83
CA THR A 439 -17.84 -20.63 -3.71
C THR A 439 -16.81 -21.50 -4.46
N ALA A 440 -16.89 -22.82 -4.34
CA ALA A 440 -16.01 -23.74 -5.07
C ALA A 440 -16.22 -23.65 -6.60
N VAL A 441 -17.47 -23.52 -7.07
CA VAL A 441 -17.78 -23.34 -8.50
C VAL A 441 -17.20 -22.02 -9.02
N LEU A 442 -17.36 -20.92 -8.28
CA LEU A 442 -16.77 -19.62 -8.63
C LEU A 442 -15.24 -19.67 -8.68
N TYR A 443 -14.62 -20.46 -7.80
CA TYR A 443 -13.17 -20.66 -7.80
C TYR A 443 -12.66 -21.47 -9.00
N ILE A 444 -13.35 -22.55 -9.37
CA ILE A 444 -12.94 -23.42 -10.48
C ILE A 444 -13.13 -22.72 -11.84
N SER A 445 -14.16 -21.88 -11.97
CA SER A 445 -14.50 -21.22 -13.22
C SER A 445 -14.19 -19.73 -13.18
N GLU A 446 -12.95 -19.39 -13.53
CA GLU A 446 -12.49 -18.00 -13.67
C GLU A 446 -13.36 -17.21 -14.68
N VAL A 447 -13.72 -17.82 -15.81
CA VAL A 447 -14.61 -17.20 -16.81
C VAL A 447 -15.99 -16.88 -16.24
N PHE A 448 -16.53 -17.73 -15.36
CA PHE A 448 -17.82 -17.48 -14.71
C PHE A 448 -17.71 -16.37 -13.67
N PHE A 449 -16.60 -16.33 -12.92
CA PHE A 449 -16.28 -15.26 -11.99
C PHE A 449 -16.21 -13.90 -12.71
N GLU A 450 -15.41 -13.78 -13.77
CA GLU A 450 -15.29 -12.54 -14.54
C GLU A 450 -16.65 -12.08 -15.09
N LYS A 451 -17.45 -12.98 -15.67
CA LYS A 451 -18.79 -12.62 -16.16
C LYS A 451 -19.70 -12.08 -15.06
N ILE A 452 -19.66 -12.64 -13.86
CA ILE A 452 -20.46 -12.14 -12.75
C ILE A 452 -19.99 -10.77 -12.31
N PHE A 453 -18.69 -10.57 -12.11
CA PHE A 453 -18.20 -9.34 -11.48
C PHE A 453 -17.97 -8.18 -12.46
N VAL A 454 -17.76 -8.44 -13.75
CA VAL A 454 -17.53 -7.43 -14.80
C VAL A 454 -18.85 -7.00 -15.49
N THR A 455 -19.99 -7.61 -15.16
CA THR A 455 -21.29 -7.21 -15.72
C THR A 455 -21.81 -5.91 -15.10
N ARG A 456 -22.38 -5.03 -15.94
CA ARG A 456 -23.07 -3.82 -15.49
C ARG A 456 -24.39 -4.19 -14.81
N PRO A 457 -24.77 -3.52 -13.70
CA PRO A 457 -24.32 -2.19 -13.28
C PRO A 457 -23.20 -2.15 -12.23
N TRP A 458 -22.72 -3.28 -11.70
CA TRP A 458 -21.81 -3.28 -10.54
C TRP A 458 -20.32 -3.45 -10.88
N LYS A 459 -19.94 -3.57 -12.17
CA LYS A 459 -18.54 -3.66 -12.65
C LYS A 459 -17.60 -2.73 -11.86
N ALA A 460 -17.98 -1.47 -11.82
CA ALA A 460 -17.48 -0.38 -11.00
C ALA A 460 -16.91 -0.73 -9.61
N LEU A 461 -17.61 -1.60 -8.88
CA LEU A 461 -17.30 -1.90 -7.50
C LEU A 461 -16.10 -2.84 -7.38
N PHE A 462 -15.77 -3.57 -8.44
CA PHE A 462 -14.85 -4.71 -8.41
C PHE A 462 -13.62 -4.52 -9.30
N VAL A 463 -13.51 -3.37 -9.95
CA VAL A 463 -12.50 -3.10 -10.96
C VAL A 463 -11.62 -1.92 -10.53
N THR A 464 -10.36 -1.94 -10.93
CA THR A 464 -9.37 -0.88 -10.68
C THR A 464 -9.44 0.23 -11.73
N THR A 465 -8.66 1.30 -11.56
CA THR A 465 -8.62 2.44 -12.52
C THR A 465 -8.25 2.01 -13.95
N ASP A 466 -7.45 0.96 -14.08
CA ASP A 466 -7.00 0.41 -15.37
C ASP A 466 -7.97 -0.65 -15.94
N ASP A 467 -9.19 -0.70 -15.41
CA ASP A 467 -10.22 -1.66 -15.80
C ASP A 467 -9.86 -3.14 -15.51
N ASP A 468 -8.93 -3.39 -14.58
CA ASP A 468 -8.44 -4.72 -14.18
C ASP A 468 -9.19 -5.30 -12.95
N ILE A 469 -9.57 -6.57 -13.04
CA ILE A 469 -10.25 -7.37 -12.00
C ILE A 469 -9.27 -8.25 -11.20
N HIS A 470 -8.02 -8.39 -11.65
CA HIS A 470 -7.05 -9.32 -11.09
C HIS A 470 -6.87 -9.17 -9.58
N ASP A 471 -6.81 -7.93 -9.08
CA ASP A 471 -6.71 -7.64 -7.65
C ASP A 471 -7.90 -8.18 -6.85
N TRP A 472 -9.12 -7.96 -7.33
CA TRP A 472 -10.33 -8.49 -6.69
C TRP A 472 -10.32 -10.01 -6.68
N TRP A 473 -10.01 -10.63 -7.82
CA TRP A 473 -9.92 -12.10 -7.95
C TRP A 473 -8.89 -12.70 -7.00
N MET A 474 -7.66 -12.15 -6.95
CA MET A 474 -6.60 -12.64 -6.08
C MET A 474 -6.98 -12.56 -4.60
N ARG A 475 -7.57 -11.45 -4.16
CA ARG A 475 -8.00 -11.26 -2.76
C ARG A 475 -9.18 -12.16 -2.40
N TRP A 476 -10.17 -12.27 -3.28
CA TRP A 476 -11.31 -13.16 -3.08
C TRP A 476 -10.88 -14.63 -3.06
N LYS A 477 -10.01 -15.04 -3.99
CA LYS A 477 -9.43 -16.40 -4.07
C LYS A 477 -8.71 -16.79 -2.79
N LEU A 478 -7.92 -15.88 -2.22
CA LEU A 478 -7.16 -16.11 -1.00
C LEU A 478 -8.08 -16.38 0.20
N ASP A 479 -9.14 -15.59 0.35
CA ASP A 479 -10.00 -15.57 1.54
C ASP A 479 -11.37 -16.26 1.38
N ARG A 480 -11.52 -17.06 0.31
CA ARG A 480 -12.80 -17.66 -0.12
C ARG A 480 -13.61 -18.39 0.95
N TYR A 481 -12.96 -19.01 1.94
CA TYR A 481 -13.65 -19.76 3.01
C TYR A 481 -13.59 -19.10 4.39
N SER A 482 -12.76 -18.06 4.58
CA SER A 482 -12.48 -17.44 5.88
C SER A 482 -13.76 -16.97 6.60
N PHE A 483 -14.66 -16.30 5.88
CA PHE A 483 -15.94 -15.84 6.42
C PHE A 483 -16.90 -17.01 6.70
N LEU A 484 -16.93 -18.01 5.82
CA LEU A 484 -17.78 -19.19 5.95
C LEU A 484 -17.39 -20.04 7.17
N TYR A 485 -16.09 -20.18 7.45
CA TYR A 485 -15.61 -20.81 8.67
C TYR A 485 -16.14 -20.12 9.93
N GLY A 486 -16.25 -18.79 9.94
CA GLY A 486 -16.87 -18.03 11.03
C GLY A 486 -18.35 -18.38 11.22
N CYS A 487 -19.11 -18.46 10.13
CA CYS A 487 -20.52 -18.87 10.16
C CYS A 487 -20.72 -20.31 10.65
N VAL A 488 -19.90 -21.24 10.14
CA VAL A 488 -19.93 -22.67 10.55
C VAL A 488 -19.56 -22.79 12.02
N PHE A 489 -18.48 -22.12 12.46
CA PHE A 489 -18.08 -22.10 13.86
C PHE A 489 -19.20 -21.55 14.76
N SER A 490 -19.87 -20.48 14.34
CA SER A 490 -21.00 -19.94 15.10
C SER A 490 -22.15 -20.94 15.20
N LEU A 491 -22.50 -21.66 14.13
CA LEU A 491 -23.55 -22.68 14.15
C LEU A 491 -23.16 -23.84 15.08
N CYS A 492 -21.91 -24.31 15.00
CA CYS A 492 -21.37 -25.32 15.89
C CYS A 492 -21.42 -24.88 17.35
N LEU A 493 -21.01 -23.63 17.66
CA LEU A 493 -21.04 -23.09 19.01
C LEU A 493 -22.47 -23.05 19.57
N ILE A 494 -23.44 -22.62 18.78
CA ILE A 494 -24.86 -22.59 19.18
C ILE A 494 -25.37 -24.01 19.47
N LEU A 495 -25.01 -25.00 18.64
CA LEU A 495 -25.39 -26.41 18.88
C LEU A 495 -24.76 -26.95 20.16
N VAL A 496 -23.47 -26.69 20.36
CA VAL A 496 -22.71 -27.09 21.55
C VAL A 496 -23.29 -26.48 22.83
N GLN A 497 -23.66 -25.20 22.80
CA GLN A 497 -24.37 -24.51 23.88
C GLN A 497 -25.76 -25.11 24.13
N LYS A 498 -26.50 -25.44 23.07
CA LYS A 498 -27.84 -26.06 23.19
C LYS A 498 -27.80 -27.43 23.85
N PHE A 499 -26.78 -28.24 23.55
CA PHE A 499 -26.60 -29.58 24.12
C PHE A 499 -25.82 -29.58 25.44
N ASN A 500 -25.46 -28.41 26.00
CA ASN A 500 -24.68 -28.26 27.23
C ASN A 500 -23.39 -29.10 27.24
N LEU A 501 -22.73 -29.24 26.09
CA LEU A 501 -21.46 -30.01 25.98
C LEU A 501 -20.27 -29.24 26.57
N ILE A 502 -20.48 -27.98 26.96
CA ILE A 502 -19.48 -27.05 27.46
C ILE A 502 -20.03 -26.31 28.69
N ASP A 503 -19.17 -26.06 29.68
CA ASP A 503 -19.46 -25.20 30.84
C ASP A 503 -18.99 -23.75 30.58
N ASP A 504 -19.82 -22.98 29.88
CA ASP A 504 -19.61 -21.54 29.63
C ASP A 504 -20.48 -20.61 30.48
N ASN A 505 -21.17 -21.17 31.48
CA ASN A 505 -22.00 -20.42 32.44
C ASN A 505 -21.31 -20.20 33.79
N THR A 506 -20.15 -20.81 34.01
CA THR A 506 -19.39 -20.73 35.27
C THR A 506 -18.02 -20.09 35.04
N TYR A 507 -17.33 -19.64 36.10
CA TYR A 507 -15.95 -19.15 36.04
C TYR A 507 -14.89 -20.29 35.96
N SER A 508 -15.34 -21.54 35.88
CA SER A 508 -14.52 -22.75 35.75
C SER A 508 -13.90 -22.88 34.35
N ASN A 509 -13.03 -23.88 34.19
CA ASN A 509 -12.53 -24.28 32.89
C ASN A 509 -13.67 -24.83 32.01
N LEU A 510 -13.51 -24.68 30.69
CA LEU A 510 -14.51 -25.07 29.69
C LEU A 510 -14.87 -26.57 29.73
N PHE A 511 -13.86 -27.38 30.06
CA PHE A 511 -13.90 -28.83 30.12
C PHE A 511 -13.29 -29.33 31.44
N SER A 512 -13.37 -30.64 31.67
CA SER A 512 -12.61 -31.29 32.75
C SER A 512 -11.10 -31.00 32.63
N THR A 513 -10.37 -30.99 33.75
CA THR A 513 -8.94 -30.61 33.79
C THR A 513 -8.09 -31.44 32.82
N LYS A 514 -8.36 -32.75 32.72
CA LYS A 514 -7.64 -33.63 31.79
C LYS A 514 -7.87 -33.24 30.33
N LEU A 515 -9.13 -33.03 29.95
CA LEU A 515 -9.47 -32.63 28.58
C LEU A 515 -8.95 -31.21 28.28
N THR A 516 -8.96 -30.32 29.27
CA THR A 516 -8.39 -28.97 29.15
C THR A 516 -6.90 -29.01 28.81
N LEU A 517 -6.09 -29.81 29.53
CA LEU A 517 -4.66 -29.92 29.25
C LEU A 517 -4.38 -30.53 27.87
N VAL A 518 -5.12 -31.57 27.48
CA VAL A 518 -4.98 -32.22 26.16
C VAL A 518 -5.33 -31.24 25.04
N SER A 519 -6.48 -30.57 25.13
CA SER A 519 -6.91 -29.58 24.14
C SER A 519 -5.95 -28.39 24.04
N LEU A 520 -5.39 -27.93 25.17
CA LEU A 520 -4.37 -26.88 25.18
C LEU A 520 -3.09 -27.32 24.46
N PHE A 521 -2.61 -28.54 24.72
CA PHE A 521 -1.42 -29.08 24.07
C PHE A 521 -1.62 -29.25 22.56
N ILE A 522 -2.76 -29.79 22.13
CA ILE A 522 -3.12 -29.93 20.71
C ILE A 522 -3.17 -28.55 20.04
N ALA A 523 -3.81 -27.56 20.67
CA ALA A 523 -3.91 -26.21 20.12
C ALA A 523 -2.54 -25.53 20.00
N LEU A 524 -1.65 -25.74 20.99
CA LEU A 524 -0.30 -25.17 20.94
C LEU A 524 0.54 -25.81 19.82
N ILE A 525 0.49 -27.14 19.67
CA ILE A 525 1.17 -27.83 18.57
C ILE A 525 0.63 -27.36 17.22
N ALA A 526 -0.69 -27.29 17.06
CA ALA A 526 -1.32 -26.86 15.82
C ALA A 526 -0.92 -25.42 15.45
N LEU A 527 -0.87 -24.51 16.43
CA LEU A 527 -0.42 -23.14 16.22
C LEU A 527 1.07 -23.08 15.82
N CYS A 528 1.94 -23.82 16.51
CA CYS A 528 3.36 -23.89 16.19
C CYS A 528 3.59 -24.46 14.79
N LEU A 529 2.97 -25.59 14.45
CA LEU A 529 3.10 -26.22 13.13
C LEU A 529 2.63 -25.28 12.02
N ASN A 530 1.48 -24.62 12.19
CA ASN A 530 0.98 -23.68 11.19
C ASN A 530 1.87 -22.44 11.06
N SER A 531 2.41 -21.92 12.17
CA SER A 531 3.36 -20.80 12.13
C SER A 531 4.66 -21.22 11.42
N THR A 532 5.23 -22.39 11.74
CA THR A 532 6.41 -22.91 11.02
C THR A 532 6.15 -23.10 9.53
N PHE A 533 4.97 -23.60 9.16
CA PHE A 533 4.56 -23.71 7.77
C PHE A 533 4.51 -22.33 7.10
N ALA A 534 3.87 -21.34 7.73
CA ALA A 534 3.79 -19.97 7.21
C ALA A 534 5.15 -19.28 7.06
N MET A 535 6.17 -19.67 7.85
CA MET A 535 7.54 -19.15 7.74
C MET A 535 8.34 -19.79 6.60
N LEU A 536 8.14 -21.09 6.35
CA LEU A 536 9.00 -21.88 5.43
C LEU A 536 8.45 -22.01 4.01
N CYS A 537 7.14 -21.80 3.84
CA CYS A 537 6.45 -22.04 2.60
C CYS A 537 6.70 -20.95 1.55
N SER A 538 6.77 -21.36 0.28
CA SER A 538 6.96 -20.45 -0.86
C SER A 538 5.71 -19.62 -1.14
N GLU A 539 5.85 -18.48 -1.83
CA GLU A 539 4.73 -17.56 -2.07
C GLU A 539 3.57 -18.22 -2.83
N ALA A 540 3.88 -19.02 -3.86
CA ALA A 540 2.88 -19.70 -4.67
C ALA A 540 2.12 -20.76 -3.88
N GLU A 541 2.85 -21.66 -3.18
CA GLU A 541 2.25 -22.73 -2.38
C GLU A 541 1.38 -22.16 -1.26
N CYS A 542 1.86 -21.12 -0.58
CA CYS A 542 1.14 -20.50 0.52
C CYS A 542 -0.15 -19.86 0.06
N THR A 543 -0.13 -19.18 -1.08
CA THR A 543 -1.32 -18.53 -1.64
C THR A 543 -2.42 -19.54 -1.98
N GLU A 544 -2.05 -20.71 -2.50
CA GLU A 544 -3.00 -21.79 -2.81
C GLU A 544 -3.57 -22.48 -1.56
N LEU A 545 -2.69 -22.82 -0.61
CA LEU A 545 -3.05 -23.59 0.59
C LEU A 545 -3.72 -22.73 1.68
N HIS A 546 -3.46 -21.42 1.72
CA HIS A 546 -3.91 -20.51 2.77
C HIS A 546 -5.40 -20.64 3.11
N SER A 547 -6.25 -20.63 2.08
CA SER A 547 -7.71 -20.72 2.25
C SER A 547 -8.18 -21.97 3.02
N TYR A 548 -7.39 -23.05 3.03
CA TYR A 548 -7.68 -24.31 3.72
C TYR A 548 -6.97 -24.41 5.06
N THR A 549 -5.74 -23.91 5.16
CA THR A 549 -4.92 -24.02 6.38
C THR A 549 -5.28 -22.98 7.44
N VAL A 550 -5.83 -21.82 7.04
CA VAL A 550 -6.07 -20.69 7.94
C VAL A 550 -7.04 -20.95 9.09
N ILE A 551 -7.89 -21.97 8.97
CA ILE A 551 -8.78 -22.37 10.07
C ILE A 551 -8.01 -22.93 11.28
N VAL A 552 -6.86 -23.56 11.04
CA VAL A 552 -6.03 -24.18 12.08
C VAL A 552 -5.52 -23.16 13.11
N PRO A 553 -4.83 -22.07 12.74
CA PRO A 553 -4.37 -21.07 13.70
C PRO A 553 -5.54 -20.33 14.38
N ILE A 554 -6.64 -20.08 13.65
CA ILE A 554 -7.85 -19.43 14.18
C ILE A 554 -8.46 -20.25 15.30
N LEU A 555 -8.75 -21.53 15.06
CA LEU A 555 -9.33 -22.41 16.08
C LEU A 555 -8.37 -22.65 17.24
N SER A 556 -7.07 -22.80 16.95
CA SER A 556 -6.03 -22.94 17.98
C SER A 556 -6.01 -21.75 18.93
N TYR A 557 -6.05 -20.52 18.38
CA TYR A 557 -6.12 -19.31 19.18
C TYR A 557 -7.40 -19.25 20.03
N ILE A 558 -8.56 -19.56 19.45
CA ILE A 558 -9.85 -19.57 20.17
C ILE A 558 -9.80 -20.55 21.35
N VAL A 559 -9.27 -21.75 21.14
CA VAL A 559 -9.12 -22.76 22.20
C VAL A 559 -8.19 -22.23 23.30
N ILE A 560 -6.97 -21.79 22.96
CA ILE A 560 -6.01 -21.26 23.95
C ILE A 560 -6.62 -20.12 24.77
N ARG A 561 -7.34 -19.21 24.12
CA ARG A 561 -7.92 -18.02 24.76
C ARG A 561 -9.12 -18.34 25.66
N ASN A 562 -9.91 -19.36 25.35
CA ASN A 562 -11.20 -19.62 26.02
C ASN A 562 -11.21 -20.86 26.94
N ILE A 563 -10.21 -21.73 26.88
CA ILE A 563 -10.24 -23.00 27.62
C ILE A 563 -10.11 -22.82 29.13
N SER A 564 -9.30 -21.85 29.57
CA SER A 564 -9.17 -21.47 30.96
C SER A 564 -10.18 -20.38 31.31
N GLY A 565 -10.92 -20.57 32.41
CA GLY A 565 -11.87 -19.56 32.89
C GLY A 565 -11.21 -18.19 33.13
N ARG A 566 -9.96 -18.17 33.62
CA ARG A 566 -9.22 -16.94 33.89
C ARG A 566 -8.85 -16.14 32.64
N LEU A 567 -8.50 -16.83 31.55
CA LEU A 567 -8.24 -16.18 30.26
C LEU A 567 -9.55 -15.77 29.59
N ARG A 568 -10.64 -16.53 29.79
CA ARG A 568 -11.95 -16.21 29.24
C ARG A 568 -12.54 -14.92 29.81
N THR A 569 -12.35 -14.68 31.10
CA THR A 569 -12.96 -13.53 31.81
C THR A 569 -12.04 -12.32 31.97
N ARG A 570 -10.86 -12.30 31.34
CA ARG A 570 -9.96 -11.15 31.36
C ARG A 570 -9.66 -10.66 29.97
N TYR A 571 -9.58 -9.36 29.76
CA TYR A 571 -9.28 -8.74 28.48
C TYR A 571 -8.41 -7.50 28.67
N SER A 572 -7.63 -7.13 27.64
CA SER A 572 -6.91 -5.86 27.61
C SER A 572 -7.81 -4.71 27.17
N SER A 573 -8.03 -3.73 28.04
CA SER A 573 -8.89 -2.57 27.73
C SER A 573 -8.29 -1.68 26.63
N LEU A 574 -6.96 -1.63 26.54
CA LEU A 574 -6.24 -0.94 25.47
C LEU A 574 -6.55 -1.55 24.10
N PHE A 575 -6.40 -2.88 23.96
CA PHE A 575 -6.68 -3.54 22.69
C PHE A 575 -8.18 -3.54 22.36
N THR A 576 -9.06 -3.70 23.35
CA THR A 576 -10.51 -3.58 23.12
C THR A 576 -10.89 -2.17 22.63
N GLY A 577 -10.27 -1.12 23.16
CA GLY A 577 -10.46 0.26 22.70
C GLY A 577 -10.11 0.42 21.22
N LEU A 578 -8.91 -0.04 20.83
CA LEU A 578 -8.46 -0.02 19.43
C LEU A 578 -9.33 -0.92 18.52
N GLY A 579 -9.82 -2.04 19.04
CA GLY A 579 -10.68 -2.96 18.31
C GLY A 579 -12.06 -2.40 17.94
N ARG A 580 -12.61 -1.50 18.78
CA ARG A 580 -13.90 -0.84 18.49
C ARG A 580 -13.82 0.09 17.28
N ILE A 581 -12.65 0.70 17.07
CA ILE A 581 -12.34 1.63 15.98
C ILE A 581 -11.46 0.98 14.88
N SER A 582 -11.40 -0.35 14.80
CA SER A 582 -10.43 -1.06 13.95
C SER A 582 -10.61 -0.77 12.46
N LEU A 583 -11.85 -0.53 12.01
CA LEU A 583 -12.16 -0.21 10.61
C LEU A 583 -11.63 1.18 10.25
N GLU A 584 -11.84 2.15 11.12
CA GLU A 584 -11.37 3.51 10.98
C GLU A 584 -9.84 3.55 10.99
N LEU A 585 -9.19 2.81 11.90
CA LEU A 585 -7.73 2.63 11.91
C LEU A 585 -7.22 2.01 10.59
N TYR A 586 -7.93 1.03 10.03
CA TYR A 586 -7.56 0.41 8.76
C TYR A 586 -7.63 1.38 7.57
N ILE A 587 -8.63 2.26 7.52
CA ILE A 587 -8.79 3.22 6.42
C ILE A 587 -7.81 4.38 6.57
N THR A 588 -7.68 4.92 7.78
CA THR A 588 -6.84 6.09 8.07
C THR A 588 -5.35 5.81 7.94
N GLN A 589 -4.89 4.57 8.14
CA GLN A 589 -3.46 4.23 8.01
C GLN A 589 -2.95 4.54 6.59
N SER A 590 -3.81 4.35 5.57
CA SER A 590 -3.48 4.52 4.16
C SER A 590 -3.29 5.99 3.75
N HIS A 591 -3.58 6.94 4.64
CA HIS A 591 -3.44 8.38 4.35
C HIS A 591 -2.59 9.12 5.38
N ILE A 592 -2.60 8.69 6.65
CA ILE A 592 -1.81 9.33 7.71
C ILE A 592 -0.43 8.71 7.81
N PHE A 593 -0.33 7.37 7.85
CA PHE A 593 0.95 6.70 8.04
C PHE A 593 1.66 6.43 6.73
N THR A 594 0.93 5.88 5.77
CA THR A 594 1.49 5.53 4.48
C THR A 594 0.98 6.52 3.45
N ALA A 595 1.87 7.32 2.87
CA ALA A 595 1.52 8.32 1.85
C ALA A 595 1.93 7.82 0.45
N ALA A 596 1.49 8.55 -0.59
CA ALA A 596 1.75 8.21 -1.99
C ALA A 596 1.26 6.79 -2.32
N ASP A 597 -0.03 6.54 -2.10
CA ASP A 597 -0.68 5.25 -2.37
C ASP A 597 0.02 4.07 -1.67
N THR A 598 0.38 4.28 -0.41
CA THR A 598 1.05 3.32 0.48
C THR A 598 2.53 3.06 0.22
N HIS A 599 3.18 3.80 -0.68
CA HIS A 599 4.61 3.61 -0.99
C HIS A 599 5.56 4.35 -0.02
N GLY A 600 5.19 5.54 0.46
CA GLY A 600 5.98 6.35 1.40
C GLY A 600 5.46 6.30 2.84
N ILE A 601 6.23 6.86 3.78
CA ILE A 601 5.86 7.11 5.19
C ILE A 601 5.78 8.62 5.40
N LEU A 602 4.69 9.12 5.97
CA LEU A 602 4.56 10.56 6.24
C LEU A 602 5.54 11.05 7.33
N THR A 603 6.27 12.11 7.02
CA THR A 603 7.20 12.81 7.92
C THR A 603 6.70 14.23 8.17
N LEU A 604 6.09 14.43 9.34
CA LEU A 604 5.63 15.74 9.83
C LEU A 604 6.78 16.58 10.40
N LEU A 605 7.72 15.92 11.09
CA LEU A 605 8.90 16.54 11.70
C LEU A 605 10.17 15.93 11.09
N PRO A 606 10.82 16.61 10.12
CA PRO A 606 12.09 16.14 9.59
C PRO A 606 13.16 16.09 10.70
N GLU A 607 14.16 15.22 10.55
CA GLU A 607 15.31 15.01 11.46
C GLU A 607 15.04 14.28 12.80
N TYR A 608 13.77 14.16 13.24
CA TYR A 608 13.42 13.50 14.51
C TYR A 608 12.50 12.27 14.31
N PRO A 609 13.02 11.12 13.84
CA PRO A 609 12.19 9.98 13.43
C PRO A 609 11.33 9.38 14.54
N VAL A 610 11.86 9.29 15.77
CA VAL A 610 11.12 8.74 16.92
C VAL A 610 9.99 9.68 17.34
N LEU A 611 10.27 10.99 17.42
CA LEU A 611 9.27 12.00 17.78
C LEU A 611 8.18 12.11 16.71
N ASN A 612 8.58 12.08 15.42
CA ASN A 612 7.65 12.03 14.30
C ASN A 612 6.73 10.81 14.42
N SER A 613 7.28 9.61 14.68
CA SER A 613 6.48 8.40 14.83
C SER A 613 5.48 8.50 16.00
N LEU A 614 5.90 9.03 17.16
CA LEU A 614 5.01 9.21 18.32
C LEU A 614 3.90 10.23 18.04
N LEU A 615 4.24 11.37 17.42
CA LEU A 615 3.29 12.41 17.07
C LEU A 615 2.27 11.92 16.04
N THR A 616 2.74 11.27 14.98
CA THR A 616 1.87 10.71 13.93
C THR A 616 0.97 9.61 14.49
N CYS A 617 1.49 8.74 15.38
CA CYS A 617 0.68 7.76 16.10
C CYS A 617 -0.44 8.40 16.94
N PHE A 618 -0.13 9.48 17.66
CA PHE A 618 -1.12 10.20 18.46
C PHE A 618 -2.22 10.80 17.59
N ILE A 619 -1.84 11.54 16.53
CA ILE A 619 -2.78 12.15 15.58
C ILE A 619 -3.64 11.06 14.93
N PHE A 620 -3.02 9.96 14.49
CA PHE A 620 -3.70 8.82 13.87
C PHE A 620 -4.80 8.24 14.75
N ILE A 621 -4.51 7.93 16.03
CA ILE A 621 -5.50 7.36 16.95
C ILE A 621 -6.62 8.38 17.23
N CYS A 622 -6.29 9.65 17.44
CA CYS A 622 -7.28 10.71 17.67
C CYS A 622 -8.21 10.88 16.47
N VAL A 623 -7.68 10.92 15.25
CA VAL A 623 -8.48 11.05 14.03
C VAL A 623 -9.37 9.83 13.81
N ALA A 624 -8.85 8.62 14.02
CA ALA A 624 -9.66 7.40 13.91
C ALA A 624 -10.80 7.37 14.93
N HIS A 625 -10.54 7.84 16.16
CA HIS A 625 -11.57 7.96 17.20
C HIS A 625 -12.64 9.00 16.84
N GLU A 626 -12.25 10.21 16.41
CA GLU A 626 -13.23 11.23 15.98
C GLU A 626 -14.06 10.76 14.79
N LEU A 627 -13.46 10.07 13.81
CA LEU A 627 -14.20 9.48 12.68
C LEU A 627 -15.23 8.46 13.14
N HIS A 628 -14.89 7.61 14.12
CA HIS A 628 -15.81 6.64 14.68
C HIS A 628 -17.05 7.31 15.27
N GLU A 629 -16.85 8.33 16.10
CA GLU A 629 -17.94 9.09 16.74
C GLU A 629 -18.80 9.84 15.71
N ILE A 630 -18.17 10.43 14.69
CA ILE A 630 -18.87 11.10 13.58
C ILE A 630 -19.76 10.10 12.84
N MET A 631 -19.24 8.93 12.48
CA MET A 631 -20.01 7.92 11.74
C MET A 631 -21.17 7.37 12.57
N LEU A 632 -20.98 7.16 13.88
CA LEU A 632 -22.06 6.77 14.79
C LEU A 632 -23.15 7.85 14.91
N THR A 633 -22.74 9.11 14.97
CA THR A 633 -23.66 10.26 15.05
C THR A 633 -24.47 10.42 13.77
N LEU A 634 -23.85 10.24 12.59
CA LEU A 634 -24.52 10.38 11.29
C LEU A 634 -25.42 9.20 10.92
N MET A 635 -25.11 7.99 11.41
CA MET A 635 -25.85 6.76 11.08
C MET A 635 -27.37 6.84 11.23
N PRO A 636 -27.96 7.30 12.36
CA PRO A 636 -29.41 7.33 12.50
C PRO A 636 -30.11 8.33 11.55
N TYR A 637 -29.39 9.35 11.07
CA TYR A 637 -29.93 10.32 10.11
C TYR A 637 -29.86 9.81 8.67
N CYS A 638 -28.73 9.17 8.30
CA CYS A 638 -28.56 8.58 6.98
C CYS A 638 -29.44 7.34 6.80
N VAL A 639 -29.46 6.45 7.80
CA VAL A 639 -30.18 5.18 7.78
C VAL A 639 -31.09 5.08 9.02
N PRO A 640 -32.29 5.67 8.97
CA PRO A 640 -33.26 5.60 10.06
C PRO A 640 -33.72 4.15 10.30
N GLN A 641 -34.30 3.91 11.48
CA GLN A 641 -34.80 2.57 11.85
C GLN A 641 -35.95 2.08 10.97
N ASP A 642 -36.74 3.00 10.41
CA ASP A 642 -37.81 2.67 9.48
C ASP A 642 -37.27 2.23 8.12
N SER A 643 -37.65 1.02 7.69
CA SER A 643 -37.12 0.38 6.47
C SER A 643 -37.50 1.12 5.19
N LYS A 644 -38.69 1.73 5.13
CA LYS A 644 -39.14 2.50 3.97
C LYS A 644 -38.32 3.79 3.82
N THR A 645 -38.15 4.51 4.93
CA THR A 645 -37.37 5.75 4.96
C THR A 645 -35.89 5.47 4.69
N ALA A 646 -35.33 4.40 5.24
CA ALA A 646 -33.96 3.97 4.98
C ALA A 646 -33.74 3.60 3.50
N LEU A 647 -34.67 2.85 2.90
CA LEU A 647 -34.60 2.50 1.48
C LEU A 647 -34.71 3.73 0.58
N ARG A 648 -35.60 4.67 0.90
CA ARG A 648 -35.71 5.95 0.18
C ARG A 648 -34.39 6.71 0.20
N ASN A 649 -33.78 6.88 1.37
CA ASN A 649 -32.50 7.58 1.50
C ASN A 649 -31.38 6.86 0.72
N PHE A 650 -31.36 5.53 0.76
CA PHE A 650 -30.39 4.73 0.00
C PHE A 650 -30.56 4.89 -1.52
N LEU A 651 -31.80 4.89 -2.02
CA LEU A 651 -32.07 5.11 -3.45
C LEU A 651 -31.69 6.53 -3.89
N ILE A 652 -31.94 7.54 -3.07
CA ILE A 652 -31.49 8.92 -3.32
C ILE A 652 -29.97 8.98 -3.39
N PHE A 653 -29.28 8.33 -2.44
CA PHE A 653 -27.82 8.24 -2.44
C PHE A 653 -27.31 7.62 -3.74
N LEU A 654 -27.84 6.45 -4.16
CA LEU A 654 -27.44 5.82 -5.42
C LEU A 654 -27.72 6.72 -6.64
N PHE A 655 -28.84 7.42 -6.68
CA PHE A 655 -29.20 8.30 -7.79
C PHE A 655 -28.24 9.50 -7.94
N ILE A 656 -27.74 10.05 -6.82
CA ILE A 656 -26.75 11.14 -6.84
C ILE A 656 -25.36 10.59 -7.14
N PHE A 657 -25.03 9.45 -6.55
CA PHE A 657 -23.66 8.95 -6.49
C PHE A 657 -23.24 8.19 -7.76
N ILE A 658 -24.14 7.43 -8.39
CA ILE A 658 -23.83 6.67 -9.61
C ILE A 658 -23.41 7.59 -10.77
N PRO A 659 -24.14 8.68 -11.09
CA PRO A 659 -23.74 9.59 -12.17
C PRO A 659 -22.39 10.27 -11.92
N LEU A 660 -22.13 10.70 -10.68
CA LEU A 660 -20.85 11.30 -10.27
C LEU A 660 -19.69 10.29 -10.33
N GLY A 661 -19.98 9.03 -10.01
CA GLY A 661 -19.01 7.95 -10.06
C GLY A 661 -18.62 7.56 -11.48
N VAL A 662 -19.60 7.49 -12.38
CA VAL A 662 -19.41 7.09 -13.78
C VAL A 662 -18.73 8.19 -14.61
N SER A 663 -18.98 9.48 -14.31
CA SER A 663 -18.33 10.59 -15.04
C SER A 663 -16.82 10.65 -14.80
N ASP A 664 -16.38 10.22 -13.61
CA ASP A 664 -15.01 10.40 -13.13
C ASP A 664 -14.19 9.09 -13.18
N GLY A 665 -14.74 8.02 -13.79
CA GLY A 665 -14.07 6.72 -13.88
C GLY A 665 -13.86 6.03 -12.52
N MET A 666 -14.58 6.49 -11.49
CA MET A 666 -14.55 5.87 -10.16
C MET A 666 -15.41 4.60 -10.09
N PHE A 667 -16.36 4.45 -11.02
CA PHE A 667 -17.33 3.36 -11.17
C PHE A 667 -17.54 3.00 -12.65
#